data_AF-A0A9P5KW28-F1
#
_entry.id   AF-A0A9P5KW28-F1
#
_cell.length_a   1.000
_cell.length_b   1.000
_cell.length_c   1.000
_cell.angle_alpha   90.00
_cell.angle_beta   90.00
_cell.angle_gamma   90.00
#
_symmetry.space_group_name_H-M   'P 1'
#
loop_
_entity.id
_entity.type
_entity.pdbx_description
1 polymer ?
#
loop_
_entity_poly.entity_id
_entity_poly.type
_entity_poly.pdbx_seq_one_letter_code
_entity_poly.pdbx_strand_id
1 'polypeptide(L)'
;MIGCAMYELVKVGHDNLVGEVIRIDGDKATIQVYEETAGVTVGDPVLRTGKPLSVELGPGLMETIYDGIQRPLKDIQTKSQSIYIPRGIDAPALNRDVKYDFTPGSLKVGDHITGGDIFGSVFENSLMSTHSILLPPKARGTITFIAEAGSYTVAEKILEIEFDGKKSEYSMFHTWPVRVPRPVTEKLSADYPLLTGQRVLDALFPCVQGGTTCIPGAFGCGKTVISQSLSKYSNSDVIIYVGCFSKGTKVFMADGTQNSIEDIEVGDEVLGPDSKPRSVVDLPRGTDDMFVVSEETQHEADSEVHDSRSFTCNASHQIVVQTPRNIRVTEHELCGKKQSSVVTFVKKDLQVNGRVIDMVSVEVKNFQHSALPNAAELAREYADSLPRDPIDWVIEARDYELMEQDVRNATVQRSSPILIENNAIDAFLTTQGYEGHGAELSYLMGLSAGDAYSKSAVFSIHEEDVQLHKRIADYGNALDLDCTIVKHQDELENSISLRSREVCGNGLGRHLNTNNPFFAALKHFGLSDSKNVPEFLVTEKIAYREHFLAGLVDSDGYVKKEPMPCATIKTIHESVRDGVIAVARSLGIRASVDTTKSTAIQKGPAKEYSLNLSGDCLASVLSKCTLDSKQVPVPSTVTREGESFSFNVAKTEPAEYFGLTLSGDSDHLFLLANGVVVHNCGERGNEMAEVLMEFPELYTEVNGRKEPIMKRTTLVANTSNMPVAAREASIYTGITLAEYFRDQGKHVAMIADSSSRWAEALREISGRLGEMPADQGFPAYLGAKLASFYERAGKAVALGNPGREGSVSIVAAVSPPGGDFSDPVTMSTLSITQVFWGLDKKLAQRKHFPSINTSVSYSKYTNVLDKYYEKNYPEFPALRNKLKEIISNAEELEQVVQLVGKSALSDSDKITLDVANLVKDDFLQQNGYSSYDAFCPIWKTSAMLKSFVTYYEEAQKAVASGASWSKLSESTSDIKHSVSSAKFFEPSRGEAELNKEFDKLISNITERFADAAE
;
A
#
# COMPACT_ATOMS: atom_id res chain seq x y z
N MET A 1 -33.31 -11.38 -19.66
CA MET A 1 -32.34 -10.51 -20.39
C MET A 1 -32.29 -10.84 -21.89
N ILE A 2 -33.43 -11.11 -22.54
CA ILE A 2 -33.46 -11.58 -23.94
C ILE A 2 -32.99 -10.47 -24.88
N GLY A 3 -31.96 -10.75 -25.68
CA GLY A 3 -31.34 -9.82 -26.62
C GLY A 3 -30.20 -8.97 -26.04
N CYS A 4 -29.63 -9.32 -24.88
CA CYS A 4 -28.30 -8.81 -24.52
C CYS A 4 -27.22 -9.51 -25.35
N ALA A 5 -26.14 -8.80 -25.65
CA ALA A 5 -24.99 -9.33 -26.35
C ALA A 5 -23.88 -9.76 -25.36
N MET A 6 -23.03 -10.69 -25.79
CA MET A 6 -21.83 -11.03 -25.04
C MET A 6 -20.86 -9.83 -25.02
N TYR A 7 -20.24 -9.57 -23.87
CA TYR A 7 -19.41 -8.39 -23.58
C TYR A 7 -20.15 -7.04 -23.65
N GLU A 8 -21.48 -7.05 -23.59
CA GLU A 8 -22.26 -5.81 -23.49
C GLU A 8 -22.14 -5.20 -22.09
N LEU A 9 -21.96 -3.88 -22.03
CA LEU A 9 -21.96 -3.13 -20.79
C LEU A 9 -23.39 -2.93 -20.29
N VAL A 10 -23.59 -3.12 -18.99
CA VAL A 10 -24.88 -3.03 -18.30
C VAL A 10 -24.73 -2.19 -17.03
N LYS A 11 -25.82 -1.54 -16.60
CA LYS A 11 -25.92 -0.85 -15.32
C LYS A 11 -26.78 -1.69 -14.38
N VAL A 12 -26.18 -2.20 -13.31
CA VAL A 12 -26.78 -3.17 -12.37
C VAL A 12 -27.18 -2.47 -11.08
N GLY A 13 -28.35 -2.76 -10.54
CA GLY A 13 -28.76 -2.21 -9.26
C GLY A 13 -29.46 -0.86 -9.38
N HIS A 14 -30.05 -0.40 -8.29
CA HIS A 14 -30.55 0.98 -8.18
C HIS A 14 -29.41 2.01 -8.24
N ASP A 15 -28.21 1.62 -7.78
CA ASP A 15 -26.99 2.43 -7.83
C ASP A 15 -26.36 2.47 -9.24
N ASN A 16 -26.92 1.76 -10.24
CA ASN A 16 -26.44 1.75 -11.62
C ASN A 16 -24.95 1.34 -11.78
N LEU A 17 -24.51 0.37 -11.00
CA LEU A 17 -23.14 -0.15 -11.00
C LEU A 17 -22.74 -0.65 -12.38
N VAL A 18 -21.53 -0.32 -12.83
CA VAL A 18 -21.05 -0.72 -14.15
C VAL A 18 -20.70 -2.21 -14.15
N GLY A 19 -21.26 -2.98 -15.08
CA GLY A 19 -20.93 -4.39 -15.29
C GLY A 19 -20.87 -4.78 -16.76
N GLU A 20 -20.34 -5.96 -17.05
CA GLU A 20 -20.18 -6.54 -18.38
C GLU A 20 -20.78 -7.95 -18.43
N VAL A 21 -21.55 -8.25 -19.48
CA VAL A 21 -22.13 -9.58 -19.70
C VAL A 21 -21.05 -10.56 -20.16
N ILE A 22 -20.82 -11.63 -19.41
CA ILE A 22 -19.76 -12.61 -19.71
C ILE A 22 -20.28 -13.97 -20.19
N ARG A 23 -21.51 -14.35 -19.81
CA ARG A 23 -22.13 -15.61 -20.24
C ARG A 23 -23.63 -15.43 -20.42
N ILE A 24 -24.21 -16.13 -21.40
CA ILE A 24 -25.63 -16.09 -21.70
C ILE A 24 -26.15 -17.53 -21.78
N ASP A 25 -27.09 -17.86 -20.89
CA ASP A 25 -27.76 -19.16 -20.82
C ASP A 25 -29.26 -18.96 -21.03
N GLY A 26 -29.70 -19.00 -22.30
CA GLY A 26 -31.11 -18.82 -22.66
C GLY A 26 -31.62 -17.42 -22.30
N ASP A 27 -32.48 -17.33 -21.28
CA ASP A 27 -33.08 -16.08 -20.79
C ASP A 27 -32.26 -15.40 -19.67
N LYS A 28 -31.29 -16.12 -19.09
CA LYS A 28 -30.38 -15.67 -18.04
C LYS A 28 -29.04 -15.21 -18.61
N ALA A 29 -28.47 -14.18 -18.01
CA ALA A 29 -27.15 -13.66 -18.34
C ALA A 29 -26.31 -13.52 -17.07
N THR A 30 -25.09 -14.01 -17.09
CA THR A 30 -24.10 -13.81 -16.02
C THR A 30 -23.34 -12.52 -16.31
N ILE A 31 -23.36 -11.61 -15.34
CA ILE A 31 -22.75 -10.28 -15.45
C ILE A 31 -21.61 -10.21 -14.45
N GLN A 32 -20.45 -9.77 -14.93
CA GLN A 32 -19.31 -9.40 -14.11
C GLN A 32 -19.40 -7.91 -13.79
N VAL A 33 -19.47 -7.56 -12.51
CA VAL A 33 -19.58 -6.15 -12.07
C VAL A 33 -18.16 -5.60 -11.82
N TYR A 34 -17.86 -4.40 -12.33
CA TYR A 34 -16.57 -3.71 -12.15
C TYR A 34 -16.48 -2.91 -10.84
N GLU A 35 -17.56 -2.91 -10.08
CA GLU A 35 -17.74 -2.26 -8.79
C GLU A 35 -18.10 -3.29 -7.71
N GLU A 36 -18.06 -2.88 -6.44
CA GLU A 36 -18.44 -3.74 -5.33
C GLU A 36 -19.95 -4.02 -5.34
N THR A 37 -20.34 -5.30 -5.28
CA THR A 37 -21.75 -5.74 -5.36
C THR A 37 -22.45 -5.77 -4.00
N ALA A 38 -21.81 -5.32 -2.92
CA ALA A 38 -22.40 -5.31 -1.59
C ALA A 38 -23.65 -4.41 -1.56
N GLY A 39 -24.80 -4.95 -1.14
CA GLY A 39 -26.06 -4.20 -1.09
C GLY A 39 -26.94 -4.31 -2.34
N VAL A 40 -26.49 -4.98 -3.41
CA VAL A 40 -27.35 -5.34 -4.55
C VAL A 40 -28.32 -6.44 -4.10
N THR A 41 -29.62 -6.26 -4.33
CA THR A 41 -30.66 -7.21 -3.90
C THR A 41 -31.36 -7.92 -5.05
N VAL A 42 -31.98 -9.06 -4.76
CA VAL A 42 -32.79 -9.78 -5.77
C VAL A 42 -34.04 -8.97 -6.07
N GLY A 43 -34.19 -8.58 -7.33
CA GLY A 43 -35.29 -7.72 -7.79
C GLY A 43 -34.81 -6.37 -8.32
N ASP A 44 -33.55 -6.00 -8.05
CA ASP A 44 -32.96 -4.78 -8.58
C ASP A 44 -32.92 -4.78 -10.12
N PRO A 45 -33.19 -3.64 -10.76
CA PRO A 45 -33.20 -3.54 -12.22
C PRO A 45 -31.78 -3.66 -12.80
N VAL A 46 -31.69 -4.21 -14.02
CA VAL A 46 -30.47 -4.21 -14.83
C VAL A 46 -30.77 -3.53 -16.16
N LEU A 47 -30.14 -2.38 -16.40
CA LEU A 47 -30.29 -1.59 -17.61
C LEU A 47 -29.20 -1.96 -18.62
N ARG A 48 -29.60 -2.13 -19.87
CA ARG A 48 -28.72 -2.47 -20.99
C ARG A 48 -28.26 -1.23 -21.71
N THR A 49 -26.96 -1.14 -22.05
CA THR A 49 -26.44 -0.01 -22.83
C THR A 49 -26.39 -0.27 -24.33
N GLY A 50 -26.46 -1.53 -24.76
CA GLY A 50 -26.34 -1.94 -26.17
C GLY A 50 -24.93 -1.79 -26.75
N LYS A 51 -23.93 -1.45 -25.93
CA LYS A 51 -22.55 -1.20 -26.36
C LYS A 51 -21.58 -1.96 -25.46
N PRO A 52 -20.44 -2.42 -25.99
CA PRO A 52 -19.36 -3.00 -25.17
C PRO A 52 -18.64 -1.91 -24.36
N LEU A 53 -17.84 -2.33 -23.37
CA LEU A 53 -16.94 -1.43 -22.64
C LEU A 53 -16.07 -0.64 -23.63
N SER A 54 -16.23 0.67 -23.61
CA SER A 54 -15.62 1.60 -24.56
C SER A 54 -15.03 2.78 -23.82
N VAL A 55 -13.92 3.29 -24.33
CA VAL A 55 -13.21 4.45 -23.79
C VAL A 55 -13.43 5.66 -24.68
N GLU A 56 -13.48 6.85 -24.08
CA GLU A 56 -13.49 8.14 -24.77
C GLU A 56 -12.05 8.50 -25.19
N LEU A 57 -11.88 8.86 -26.46
CA LEU A 57 -10.58 9.20 -27.05
C LEU A 57 -10.68 10.61 -27.65
N GLY A 58 -9.86 11.54 -27.18
CA GLY A 58 -9.88 12.94 -27.59
C GLY A 58 -8.91 13.81 -26.78
N PRO A 59 -8.97 15.14 -26.93
CA PRO A 59 -8.16 16.07 -26.13
C PRO A 59 -8.61 16.10 -24.67
N GLY A 60 -7.65 16.20 -23.74
CA GLY A 60 -7.84 16.12 -22.28
C GLY A 60 -7.45 14.78 -21.66
N LEU A 61 -6.83 13.89 -22.44
CA LEU A 61 -6.33 12.59 -21.96
C LEU A 61 -4.96 12.74 -21.28
N MET A 62 -4.15 13.70 -21.71
CA MET A 62 -2.84 13.95 -21.11
C MET A 62 -3.00 14.61 -19.75
N GLU A 63 -2.04 14.38 -18.83
CA GLU A 63 -2.06 14.91 -17.45
C GLU A 63 -3.16 14.33 -16.54
N THR A 64 -4.12 13.59 -17.11
CA THR A 64 -5.25 13.00 -16.38
C THR A 64 -4.91 11.63 -15.81
N ILE A 65 -5.45 11.36 -14.61
CA ILE A 65 -5.35 10.09 -13.90
C ILE A 65 -6.73 9.42 -13.90
N TYR A 66 -6.79 8.23 -14.49
CA TYR A 66 -7.99 7.42 -14.67
C TYR A 66 -8.02 6.22 -13.73
N ASP A 67 -9.21 5.75 -13.39
CA ASP A 67 -9.41 4.40 -12.84
C ASP A 67 -9.44 3.32 -13.95
N GLY A 68 -9.63 2.04 -13.57
CA GLY A 68 -9.66 0.92 -14.52
C GLY A 68 -10.75 0.99 -15.60
N ILE A 69 -11.82 1.77 -15.38
CA ILE A 69 -12.92 1.98 -16.34
C ILE A 69 -12.94 3.40 -16.92
N GLN A 70 -11.81 4.10 -16.86
CA GLN A 70 -11.58 5.43 -17.45
C GLN A 70 -12.37 6.58 -16.81
N ARG A 71 -12.61 6.54 -15.50
CA ARG A 71 -13.15 7.69 -14.75
C ARG A 71 -12.01 8.52 -14.13
N PRO A 72 -12.02 9.86 -14.27
CA PRO A 72 -10.97 10.71 -13.73
C PRO A 72 -11.06 10.81 -12.20
N LEU A 73 -9.98 10.40 -11.51
CA LEU A 73 -9.97 10.34 -10.03
C LEU A 73 -10.10 11.73 -9.38
N LYS A 74 -9.48 12.75 -9.99
CA LYS A 74 -9.54 14.15 -9.51
C LYS A 74 -10.96 14.71 -9.57
N ASP A 75 -11.69 14.41 -10.63
CA ASP A 75 -13.07 14.87 -10.81
C ASP A 75 -14.02 14.10 -9.91
N ILE A 76 -13.79 12.79 -9.70
CA ILE A 76 -14.51 12.00 -8.70
C ILE A 76 -14.36 12.61 -7.31
N GLN A 77 -13.12 12.90 -6.89
CA GLN A 77 -12.84 13.51 -5.59
C GLN A 77 -13.53 14.88 -5.45
N THR A 78 -13.47 15.71 -6.49
CA THR A 78 -14.10 17.04 -6.50
C THR A 78 -15.62 16.93 -6.44
N LYS A 79 -16.22 15.93 -7.11
CA LYS A 79 -17.68 15.74 -7.15
C LYS A 79 -18.21 15.09 -5.87
N SER A 80 -17.48 14.14 -5.29
CA SER A 80 -17.88 13.44 -4.07
C SER A 80 -17.56 14.23 -2.79
N GLN A 81 -16.61 15.18 -2.86
CA GLN A 81 -16.04 15.86 -1.69
C GLN A 81 -15.59 14.87 -0.60
N SER A 82 -15.13 13.70 -1.04
CA SER A 82 -14.70 12.59 -0.20
C SER A 82 -13.38 12.02 -0.73
N ILE A 83 -12.62 11.42 0.17
CA ILE A 83 -11.42 10.65 -0.17
C ILE A 83 -11.76 9.26 -0.73
N TYR A 84 -13.01 8.80 -0.55
CA TYR A 84 -13.49 7.52 -1.07
C TYR A 84 -14.19 7.69 -2.43
N ILE A 85 -14.09 6.67 -3.27
CA ILE A 85 -14.84 6.58 -4.54
C ILE A 85 -16.22 6.01 -4.21
N PRO A 86 -17.31 6.80 -4.33
CA PRO A 86 -18.65 6.29 -4.08
C PRO A 86 -19.05 5.26 -5.13
N ARG A 87 -19.83 4.26 -4.71
CA ARG A 87 -20.38 3.27 -5.64
C ARG A 87 -21.40 3.91 -6.58
N GLY A 88 -21.42 3.48 -7.83
CA GLY A 88 -22.34 3.99 -8.85
C GLY A 88 -22.02 5.41 -9.32
N ILE A 89 -20.87 5.98 -8.94
CA ILE A 89 -20.52 7.33 -9.37
C ILE A 89 -20.21 7.35 -10.87
N ASP A 90 -20.99 8.16 -11.59
CA ASP A 90 -20.82 8.40 -13.02
C ASP A 90 -20.12 9.76 -13.21
N ALA A 91 -18.94 9.73 -13.83
CA ALA A 91 -18.12 10.89 -14.16
C ALA A 91 -17.60 10.74 -15.60
N PRO A 92 -17.76 11.78 -16.45
CA PRO A 92 -17.29 11.71 -17.84
C PRO A 92 -15.76 11.57 -17.88
N ALA A 93 -15.25 10.76 -18.82
CA ALA A 93 -13.82 10.54 -18.97
C ALA A 93 -13.05 11.80 -19.40
N LEU A 94 -13.66 12.61 -20.27
CA LEU A 94 -13.14 13.91 -20.69
C LEU A 94 -13.98 15.03 -20.10
N ASN A 95 -13.31 16.06 -19.58
CA ASN A 95 -13.97 17.24 -19.03
C ASN A 95 -14.74 17.99 -20.13
N ARG A 96 -16.02 18.25 -19.89
CA ARG A 96 -16.94 18.89 -20.86
C ARG A 96 -16.95 20.41 -20.78
N ASP A 97 -16.40 20.98 -19.72
CA ASP A 97 -16.40 22.42 -19.46
C ASP A 97 -15.13 23.10 -19.99
N VAL A 98 -14.03 22.34 -20.14
CA VAL A 98 -12.77 22.85 -20.69
C VAL A 98 -12.91 23.14 -22.17
N LYS A 99 -12.48 24.35 -22.57
CA LYS A 99 -12.42 24.78 -23.96
C LYS A 99 -11.01 24.61 -24.52
N TYR A 100 -10.95 24.12 -25.75
CA TYR A 100 -9.74 23.86 -26.48
C TYR A 100 -9.71 24.69 -27.75
N ASP A 101 -8.53 25.22 -28.09
CA ASP A 101 -8.33 26.00 -29.30
C ASP A 101 -8.14 25.05 -30.49
N PHE A 102 -9.21 24.91 -31.26
CA PHE A 102 -9.29 24.08 -32.44
C PHE A 102 -8.77 24.83 -33.66
N THR A 103 -7.90 24.17 -34.42
CA THR A 103 -7.44 24.62 -35.73
C THR A 103 -7.84 23.58 -36.79
N PRO A 104 -8.69 23.92 -37.77
CA PRO A 104 -9.07 22.99 -38.83
C PRO A 104 -7.85 22.61 -39.69
N GLY A 105 -7.84 21.38 -40.18
CA GLY A 105 -6.78 20.83 -41.02
C GLY A 105 -6.84 21.34 -42.47
N SER A 106 -6.18 20.62 -43.38
CA SER A 106 -6.15 20.97 -44.81
C SER A 106 -7.45 20.68 -45.57
N LEU A 107 -8.43 20.04 -44.94
CA LEU A 107 -9.68 19.59 -45.55
C LEU A 107 -10.72 20.73 -45.66
N LYS A 108 -11.45 20.75 -46.77
CA LYS A 108 -12.51 21.73 -47.06
C LYS A 108 -13.88 21.07 -47.15
N VAL A 109 -14.93 21.89 -47.05
CA VAL A 109 -16.30 21.45 -47.32
C VAL A 109 -16.39 20.95 -48.77
N GLY A 110 -16.92 19.74 -48.95
CA GLY A 110 -16.99 19.03 -50.24
C GLY A 110 -15.89 17.99 -50.45
N ASP A 111 -14.85 17.95 -49.62
CA ASP A 111 -13.80 16.92 -49.72
C ASP A 111 -14.31 15.56 -49.18
N HIS A 112 -13.78 14.48 -49.75
CA HIS A 112 -14.02 13.13 -49.26
C HIS A 112 -13.08 12.82 -48.09
N ILE A 113 -13.65 12.29 -47.00
CA ILE A 113 -12.92 11.92 -45.80
C ILE A 113 -13.21 10.47 -45.44
N THR A 114 -12.20 9.75 -44.95
CA THR A 114 -12.30 8.38 -44.46
C THR A 114 -11.83 8.28 -43.01
N GLY A 115 -12.16 7.17 -42.36
CA GLY A 115 -11.76 6.90 -40.99
C GLY A 115 -10.25 6.99 -40.82
N GLY A 116 -9.81 7.60 -39.73
CA GLY A 116 -8.40 7.85 -39.42
C GLY A 116 -7.86 9.18 -39.95
N ASP A 117 -8.53 9.83 -40.90
CA ASP A 117 -8.10 11.13 -41.45
C ASP A 117 -8.07 12.21 -40.36
N ILE A 118 -7.04 13.07 -40.40
CA ILE A 118 -6.96 14.24 -39.52
C ILE A 118 -7.80 15.37 -40.13
N PHE A 119 -8.86 15.79 -39.43
CA PHE A 119 -9.68 16.93 -39.86
C PHE A 119 -9.37 18.22 -39.10
N GLY A 120 -8.61 18.14 -38.01
CA GLY A 120 -8.09 19.31 -37.30
C GLY A 120 -7.13 18.93 -36.20
N SER A 121 -6.57 19.96 -35.56
CA SER A 121 -5.63 19.81 -34.46
C SER A 121 -5.96 20.75 -33.32
N VAL A 122 -5.66 20.32 -32.11
CA VAL A 122 -5.85 21.07 -30.86
C VAL A 122 -4.50 21.21 -30.16
N PHE A 123 -4.27 22.36 -29.54
CA PHE A 123 -3.18 22.52 -28.59
C PHE A 123 -3.60 21.96 -27.23
N GLU A 124 -2.92 20.91 -26.75
CA GLU A 124 -3.23 20.29 -25.44
C GLU A 124 -2.24 20.81 -24.38
N ASN A 125 -0.93 20.59 -24.58
CA ASN A 125 0.10 20.92 -23.59
C ASN A 125 1.38 21.45 -24.25
N SER A 126 2.32 21.97 -23.47
CA SER A 126 3.62 22.45 -23.95
C SER A 126 4.48 21.36 -24.61
N LEU A 127 4.46 20.12 -24.08
CA LEU A 127 5.15 18.97 -24.65
C LEU A 127 4.39 18.36 -25.84
N MET A 128 3.06 18.41 -25.81
CA MET A 128 2.19 17.94 -26.88
C MET A 128 1.47 19.11 -27.54
N SER A 129 2.21 19.86 -28.36
CA SER A 129 1.71 21.09 -28.98
C SER A 129 0.61 20.85 -30.03
N THR A 130 0.51 19.63 -30.57
CA THR A 130 -0.46 19.26 -31.60
C THR A 130 -1.08 17.91 -31.28
N HIS A 131 -2.28 17.94 -30.71
CA HIS A 131 -3.17 16.79 -30.60
C HIS A 131 -4.00 16.69 -31.89
N SER A 132 -3.80 15.63 -32.65
CA SER A 132 -4.50 15.46 -33.95
C SER A 132 -5.88 14.85 -33.73
N ILE A 133 -6.92 15.52 -34.20
CA ILE A 133 -8.30 15.04 -34.10
C ILE A 133 -8.60 14.14 -35.30
N LEU A 134 -8.90 12.88 -35.02
CA LEU A 134 -9.07 11.82 -36.03
C LEU A 134 -10.54 11.53 -36.27
N LEU A 135 -10.92 11.28 -37.53
CA LEU A 135 -12.23 10.73 -37.82
C LEU A 135 -12.32 9.28 -37.31
N PRO A 136 -13.42 8.83 -36.68
CA PRO A 136 -13.56 7.45 -36.22
C PRO A 136 -13.35 6.43 -37.35
N PRO A 137 -12.65 5.30 -37.12
CA PRO A 137 -12.22 4.40 -38.20
C PRO A 137 -13.33 3.82 -39.10
N LYS A 138 -14.56 3.72 -38.60
CA LYS A 138 -15.71 3.18 -39.35
C LYS A 138 -16.47 4.24 -40.14
N ALA A 139 -16.16 5.52 -39.93
CA ALA A 139 -16.82 6.63 -40.59
C ALA A 139 -16.16 6.92 -41.94
N ARG A 140 -16.96 7.29 -42.93
CA ARG A 140 -16.52 7.77 -44.24
C ARG A 140 -17.63 8.63 -44.83
N GLY A 141 -17.30 9.60 -45.67
CA GLY A 141 -18.30 10.47 -46.27
C GLY A 141 -17.70 11.68 -46.96
N THR A 142 -18.57 12.60 -47.34
CA THR A 142 -18.18 13.91 -47.87
C THR A 142 -18.49 14.97 -46.84
N ILE A 143 -17.56 15.90 -46.60
CA ILE A 143 -17.71 16.93 -45.56
C ILE A 143 -18.79 17.92 -45.99
N THR A 144 -19.84 18.08 -45.19
CA THR A 144 -20.91 19.07 -45.40
C THR A 144 -20.70 20.33 -44.57
N PHE A 145 -20.07 20.20 -43.41
CA PHE A 145 -19.74 21.30 -42.51
C PHE A 145 -18.46 20.99 -41.72
N ILE A 146 -17.62 22.01 -41.55
CA ILE A 146 -16.45 21.99 -40.68
C ILE A 146 -16.40 23.30 -39.89
N ALA A 147 -16.15 23.24 -38.59
CA ALA A 147 -16.05 24.42 -37.74
C ALA A 147 -14.79 25.26 -38.07
N GLU A 148 -14.91 26.58 -37.91
CA GLU A 148 -13.80 27.52 -38.08
C GLU A 148 -12.78 27.40 -36.94
N ALA A 149 -11.62 28.05 -37.07
CA ALA A 149 -10.65 28.09 -35.98
C ALA A 149 -11.20 28.90 -34.80
N GLY A 150 -11.17 28.32 -33.60
CA GLY A 150 -11.80 28.92 -32.42
C GLY A 150 -11.71 28.04 -31.18
N SER A 151 -12.27 28.54 -30.08
CA SER A 151 -12.26 27.84 -28.79
C SER A 151 -13.58 27.10 -28.58
N TYR A 152 -13.53 25.77 -28.57
CA TYR A 152 -14.70 24.88 -28.52
C TYR A 152 -14.54 23.88 -27.37
N THR A 153 -15.66 23.42 -26.82
CA THR A 153 -15.64 22.30 -25.86
C THR A 153 -15.50 20.95 -26.58
N VAL A 154 -15.08 19.92 -25.84
CA VAL A 154 -14.91 18.56 -26.39
C VAL A 154 -16.21 17.99 -26.96
N ALA A 155 -17.37 18.37 -26.41
CA ALA A 155 -18.68 17.90 -26.84
C ALA A 155 -19.28 18.66 -28.04
N GLU A 156 -18.76 19.84 -28.36
CA GLU A 156 -19.27 20.64 -29.47
C GLU A 156 -19.02 19.94 -30.81
N LYS A 157 -19.96 20.13 -31.73
CA LYS A 157 -19.93 19.51 -33.06
C LYS A 157 -18.99 20.29 -33.96
N ILE A 158 -18.00 19.60 -34.52
CA ILE A 158 -16.93 20.22 -35.30
C ILE A 158 -16.99 19.80 -36.76
N LEU A 159 -17.50 18.60 -37.03
CA LEU A 159 -17.56 18.04 -38.38
C LEU A 159 -18.91 17.40 -38.64
N GLU A 160 -19.51 17.69 -39.79
CA GLU A 160 -20.65 16.96 -40.33
C GLU A 160 -20.23 16.32 -41.66
N ILE A 161 -20.53 15.03 -41.82
CA ILE A 161 -20.28 14.29 -43.06
C ILE A 161 -21.57 13.68 -43.57
N GLU A 162 -21.68 13.58 -44.89
CA GLU A 162 -22.77 12.89 -45.58
C GLU A 162 -22.27 11.62 -46.27
N PHE A 163 -22.94 10.50 -46.02
CA PHE A 163 -22.70 9.23 -46.68
C PHE A 163 -24.04 8.53 -46.97
N ASP A 164 -24.26 8.10 -48.22
CA ASP A 164 -25.50 7.48 -48.69
C ASP A 164 -26.79 8.23 -48.27
N GLY A 165 -26.76 9.57 -48.33
CA GLY A 165 -27.89 10.44 -47.97
C GLY A 165 -28.18 10.56 -46.47
N LYS A 166 -27.33 9.99 -45.60
CA LYS A 166 -27.40 10.16 -44.15
C LYS A 166 -26.29 11.08 -43.66
N LYS A 167 -26.68 12.14 -42.95
CA LYS A 167 -25.77 13.08 -42.28
C LYS A 167 -25.38 12.54 -40.90
N SER A 168 -24.09 12.50 -40.62
CA SER A 168 -23.51 12.07 -39.35
C SER A 168 -22.63 13.19 -38.79
N GLU A 169 -22.77 13.47 -37.49
CA GLU A 169 -22.08 14.55 -36.79
C GLU A 169 -20.97 13.99 -35.91
N TYR A 170 -19.84 14.70 -35.84
CA TYR A 170 -18.66 14.33 -35.06
C TYR A 170 -18.14 15.51 -34.22
N SER A 171 -17.73 15.18 -33.01
CA SER A 171 -17.10 16.05 -32.01
C SER A 171 -15.57 15.87 -31.98
N MET A 172 -14.87 16.56 -31.08
CA MET A 172 -13.40 16.37 -30.89
C MET A 172 -13.03 14.98 -30.38
N PHE A 173 -13.94 14.33 -29.67
CA PHE A 173 -13.73 12.99 -29.12
C PHE A 173 -14.63 11.96 -29.81
N HIS A 174 -14.20 10.71 -29.78
CA HIS A 174 -15.02 9.55 -30.16
C HIS A 174 -14.84 8.42 -29.16
N THR A 175 -15.76 7.45 -29.19
CA THR A 175 -15.68 6.26 -28.33
C THR A 175 -15.11 5.07 -29.10
N TRP A 176 -14.32 4.24 -28.43
CA TRP A 176 -13.78 3.01 -29.02
C TRP A 176 -13.81 1.83 -28.03
N PRO A 177 -14.25 0.63 -28.45
CA PRO A 177 -14.28 -0.56 -27.59
C PRO A 177 -12.87 -1.02 -27.19
N VAL A 178 -12.64 -1.24 -25.89
CA VAL A 178 -11.30 -1.54 -25.35
C VAL A 178 -10.76 -2.92 -25.74
N ARG A 179 -11.66 -3.87 -26.00
CA ARG A 179 -11.33 -5.26 -26.38
C ARG A 179 -11.03 -5.40 -27.88
N VAL A 180 -11.30 -4.38 -28.70
CA VAL A 180 -11.04 -4.42 -30.14
C VAL A 180 -9.81 -3.57 -30.44
N PRO A 181 -8.74 -4.14 -31.02
CA PRO A 181 -7.57 -3.36 -31.39
C PRO A 181 -7.95 -2.31 -32.45
N ARG A 182 -7.37 -1.12 -32.35
CA ARG A 182 -7.60 -0.06 -33.33
C ARG A 182 -6.98 -0.43 -34.68
N PRO A 183 -7.74 -0.27 -35.80
CA PRO A 183 -7.29 -0.69 -37.11
C PRO A 183 -6.12 0.18 -37.61
N VAL A 184 -5.18 -0.46 -38.28
CA VAL A 184 -4.01 0.16 -38.92
C VAL A 184 -3.98 -0.22 -40.39
N THR A 185 -3.28 0.57 -41.21
CA THR A 185 -3.15 0.30 -42.65
C THR A 185 -2.27 -0.93 -42.88
N GLU A 186 -1.08 -0.93 -42.28
CA GLU A 186 -0.13 -2.04 -42.34
C GLU A 186 0.78 -2.05 -41.11
N LYS A 187 1.22 -3.25 -40.69
CA LYS A 187 2.25 -3.40 -39.64
C LYS A 187 3.64 -3.37 -40.28
N LEU A 188 4.54 -2.58 -39.71
CA LEU A 188 5.93 -2.46 -40.15
C LEU A 188 6.87 -3.20 -39.18
N SER A 189 8.04 -3.60 -39.68
CA SER A 189 9.12 -4.06 -38.80
C SER A 189 9.73 -2.87 -38.07
N ALA A 190 9.93 -3.00 -36.75
CA ALA A 190 10.55 -1.98 -35.92
C ALA A 190 12.09 -2.02 -36.06
N ASP A 191 12.67 -0.92 -36.55
CA ASP A 191 14.08 -0.78 -36.90
C ASP A 191 14.82 0.30 -36.09
N TYR A 192 14.10 1.04 -35.24
CA TYR A 192 14.63 2.12 -34.41
C TYR A 192 14.66 1.73 -32.93
N PRO A 193 15.76 1.97 -32.19
CA PRO A 193 15.89 1.57 -30.79
C PRO A 193 15.03 2.42 -29.85
N LEU A 194 14.44 1.75 -28.86
CA LEU A 194 13.86 2.40 -27.68
C LEU A 194 15.00 2.65 -26.69
N LEU A 195 15.49 3.88 -26.64
CA LEU A 195 16.56 4.27 -25.72
C LEU A 195 15.96 4.39 -24.31
N THR A 196 16.52 3.68 -23.36
CA THR A 196 16.07 3.65 -21.96
C THR A 196 16.89 4.59 -21.07
N GLY A 197 18.10 4.94 -21.50
CA GLY A 197 19.06 5.72 -20.72
C GLY A 197 19.88 4.88 -19.74
N GLN A 198 19.62 3.56 -19.66
CA GLN A 198 20.36 2.61 -18.84
C GLN A 198 21.35 1.85 -19.72
N ARG A 199 22.63 1.87 -19.33
CA ARG A 199 23.74 1.27 -20.11
C ARG A 199 23.51 -0.22 -20.39
N VAL A 200 23.13 -0.99 -19.38
CA VAL A 200 22.91 -2.44 -19.52
C VAL A 200 21.75 -2.76 -20.47
N LEU A 201 20.66 -2.00 -20.40
CA LEU A 201 19.47 -2.22 -21.21
C LEU A 201 19.71 -1.79 -22.66
N ASP A 202 20.34 -0.63 -22.88
CA ASP A 202 20.59 -0.10 -24.22
C ASP A 202 21.75 -0.82 -24.94
N ALA A 203 22.72 -1.36 -24.20
CA ALA A 203 23.86 -2.09 -24.80
C ALA A 203 23.62 -3.59 -24.92
N LEU A 204 23.36 -4.30 -23.82
CA LEU A 204 23.34 -5.77 -23.84
C LEU A 204 22.00 -6.34 -24.30
N PHE A 205 20.89 -5.72 -23.89
CA PHE A 205 19.54 -6.23 -24.10
C PHE A 205 18.59 -5.17 -24.69
N PRO A 206 18.93 -4.57 -25.85
CA PRO A 206 18.20 -3.43 -26.37
C PRO A 206 16.77 -3.78 -26.78
N CYS A 207 15.88 -2.80 -26.61
CA CYS A 207 14.51 -2.84 -27.11
C CYS A 207 14.34 -1.89 -28.32
N VAL A 208 13.29 -2.08 -29.09
CA VAL A 208 12.92 -1.27 -30.27
C VAL A 208 11.63 -0.49 -30.00
N GLN A 209 11.47 0.64 -30.67
CA GLN A 209 10.20 1.37 -30.67
C GLN A 209 9.13 0.56 -31.42
N GLY A 210 8.13 0.07 -30.69
CA GLY A 210 7.17 -0.93 -31.18
C GLY A 210 7.45 -2.34 -30.66
N GLY A 211 8.48 -2.53 -29.84
CA GLY A 211 8.86 -3.82 -29.29
C GLY A 211 8.04 -4.25 -28.08
N THR A 212 8.20 -5.51 -27.70
CA THR A 212 7.61 -6.11 -26.50
C THR A 212 8.72 -6.55 -25.55
N THR A 213 8.67 -6.03 -24.33
CA THR A 213 9.64 -6.31 -23.27
C THR A 213 8.96 -6.82 -22.02
N CYS A 214 9.54 -7.86 -21.43
CA CYS A 214 9.18 -8.37 -20.12
C CYS A 214 10.26 -8.04 -19.09
N ILE A 215 9.85 -7.55 -17.91
CA ILE A 215 10.72 -7.36 -16.74
C ILE A 215 10.24 -8.26 -15.61
N PRO A 216 10.67 -9.53 -15.54
CA PRO A 216 10.37 -10.33 -14.37
C PRO A 216 11.36 -10.05 -13.24
N GLY A 217 10.86 -10.13 -12.03
CA GLY A 217 11.70 -10.11 -10.84
C GLY A 217 10.89 -10.25 -9.58
N ALA A 218 11.54 -10.70 -8.50
CA ALA A 218 10.92 -10.67 -7.19
C ALA A 218 10.59 -9.23 -6.77
N PHE A 219 9.73 -9.08 -5.76
CA PHE A 219 9.46 -7.78 -5.14
C PHE A 219 10.75 -7.14 -4.64
N GLY A 220 10.86 -5.81 -4.77
CA GLY A 220 12.02 -5.05 -4.31
C GLY A 220 13.30 -5.19 -5.15
N CYS A 221 13.27 -5.84 -6.32
CA CYS A 221 14.44 -5.94 -7.20
C CYS A 221 14.69 -4.69 -8.05
N GLY A 222 13.83 -3.66 -7.98
CA GLY A 222 13.97 -2.42 -8.76
C GLY A 222 13.15 -2.37 -10.06
N LYS A 223 12.07 -3.16 -10.18
CA LYS A 223 11.13 -3.11 -11.33
C LYS A 223 10.57 -1.70 -11.52
N THR A 224 9.98 -1.13 -10.47
CA THR A 224 9.35 0.19 -10.47
C THR A 224 10.38 1.29 -10.77
N VAL A 225 11.60 1.17 -10.25
CA VAL A 225 12.71 2.10 -10.55
C VAL A 225 13.08 2.08 -12.04
N ILE A 226 13.10 0.90 -12.68
CA ILE A 226 13.34 0.79 -14.13
C ILE A 226 12.17 1.37 -14.92
N SER A 227 10.92 1.04 -14.54
CA SER A 227 9.70 1.60 -15.15
C SER A 227 9.66 3.13 -15.07
N GLN A 228 10.03 3.69 -13.92
CA GLN A 228 10.10 5.13 -13.70
C GLN A 228 11.24 5.77 -14.50
N SER A 229 12.42 5.14 -14.53
CA SER A 229 13.56 5.61 -15.32
C SER A 229 13.24 5.60 -16.82
N LEU A 230 12.54 4.57 -17.30
CA LEU A 230 12.06 4.48 -18.67
C LEU A 230 11.04 5.59 -18.97
N SER A 231 10.16 5.90 -18.02
CA SER A 231 9.23 7.03 -18.17
C SER A 231 10.00 8.36 -18.29
N LYS A 232 10.98 8.59 -17.42
CA LYS A 232 11.81 9.82 -17.41
C LYS A 232 12.57 10.01 -18.71
N TYR A 233 13.31 8.99 -19.12
CA TYR A 233 14.40 9.14 -20.08
C TYR A 233 14.14 8.50 -21.44
N SER A 234 13.05 7.76 -21.61
CA SER A 234 12.78 7.15 -22.91
C SER A 234 12.55 8.18 -24.00
N ASN A 235 12.97 7.83 -25.22
CA ASN A 235 12.73 8.60 -26.43
C ASN A 235 11.28 8.46 -26.96
N SER A 236 10.32 8.25 -26.07
CA SER A 236 8.90 8.11 -26.38
C SER A 236 8.21 9.49 -26.31
N ASP A 237 7.28 9.73 -27.23
CA ASP A 237 6.47 10.95 -27.25
C ASP A 237 5.43 10.95 -26.13
N VAL A 238 4.86 9.78 -25.85
CA VAL A 238 3.76 9.58 -24.90
C VAL A 238 4.03 8.36 -24.03
N ILE A 239 3.70 8.46 -22.74
CA ILE A 239 3.82 7.37 -21.77
C ILE A 239 2.44 7.04 -21.22
N ILE A 240 2.04 5.78 -21.29
CA ILE A 240 0.82 5.27 -20.66
C ILE A 240 1.23 4.31 -19.56
N TYR A 241 0.91 4.62 -18.30
CA TYR A 241 1.29 3.83 -17.14
C TYR A 241 0.06 3.22 -16.46
N VAL A 242 0.13 1.95 -16.06
CA VAL A 242 -0.98 1.24 -15.39
C VAL A 242 -0.48 0.54 -14.11
N GLY A 243 -1.11 0.72 -12.93
CA GLY A 243 -0.75 -0.08 -11.72
C GLY A 243 -1.72 -0.13 -10.51
N CYS A 244 -1.41 -0.91 -9.43
CA CYS A 244 -2.40 -1.41 -8.42
C CYS A 244 -1.96 -1.62 -6.91
N PHE A 245 -2.55 -1.01 -5.82
CA PHE A 245 -2.37 -1.30 -4.31
C PHE A 245 -3.51 -0.83 -3.27
N SER A 246 -3.56 -1.09 -1.91
CA SER A 246 -4.69 -1.03 -0.87
C SER A 246 -4.39 -0.48 0.58
N LYS A 247 -5.39 -0.13 1.46
CA LYS A 247 -5.34 0.86 2.62
C LYS A 247 -6.18 0.47 3.92
N GLY A 248 -5.89 0.94 5.18
CA GLY A 248 -6.92 0.98 6.28
C GLY A 248 -6.62 0.88 7.82
N THR A 249 -5.41 1.07 8.38
CA THR A 249 -5.15 0.84 9.85
C THR A 249 -5.11 2.14 10.67
N LYS A 250 -5.53 2.19 11.95
CA LYS A 250 -5.57 3.44 12.78
C LYS A 250 -4.52 3.52 13.90
N VAL A 251 -3.96 4.72 14.12
CA VAL A 251 -2.84 5.06 15.03
C VAL A 251 -3.18 6.31 15.86
N PHE A 252 -2.71 6.38 17.11
CA PHE A 252 -2.84 7.58 17.94
C PHE A 252 -1.77 8.62 17.65
N MET A 253 -2.22 9.85 17.37
CA MET A 253 -1.37 11.02 17.21
C MET A 253 -1.04 11.65 18.57
N ALA A 254 0.00 12.49 18.62
CA ALA A 254 0.44 13.14 19.85
C ALA A 254 -0.59 14.12 20.45
N ASP A 255 -1.56 14.59 19.67
CA ASP A 255 -2.68 15.43 20.12
C ASP A 255 -3.88 14.61 20.67
N GLY A 256 -3.78 13.28 20.66
CA GLY A 256 -4.83 12.36 21.08
C GLY A 256 -5.88 12.06 20.00
N THR A 257 -5.73 12.59 18.78
CA THR A 257 -6.58 12.19 17.65
C THR A 257 -6.17 10.80 17.12
N GLN A 258 -7.11 10.12 16.46
CA GLN A 258 -6.84 8.87 15.77
C GLN A 258 -6.79 9.13 14.27
N ASN A 259 -5.60 8.95 13.69
CA ASN A 259 -5.41 9.02 12.25
C ASN A 259 -5.16 7.63 11.70
N SER A 260 -5.56 7.40 10.46
CA SER A 260 -5.16 6.17 9.80
C SER A 260 -3.66 6.23 9.47
N ILE A 261 -2.94 5.12 9.62
CA ILE A 261 -1.47 4.97 9.48
C ILE A 261 -0.97 5.35 8.08
N GLU A 262 -1.82 5.16 7.09
CA GLU A 262 -1.73 5.66 5.71
C GLU A 262 -1.73 7.19 5.55
N ASP A 263 -2.37 7.90 6.46
CA ASP A 263 -2.58 9.35 6.42
C ASP A 263 -1.54 10.09 7.30
N ILE A 264 -0.64 9.34 7.96
CA ILE A 264 0.50 9.91 8.72
C ILE A 264 1.61 10.31 7.74
N GLU A 265 2.16 11.50 7.94
CA GLU A 265 3.25 12.10 7.16
C GLU A 265 4.58 12.11 7.93
N VAL A 266 5.70 12.22 7.20
CA VAL A 266 7.03 12.38 7.82
C VAL A 266 7.08 13.75 8.49
N GLY A 267 7.41 13.77 9.78
CA GLY A 267 7.36 14.98 10.62
C GLY A 267 6.18 15.03 11.57
N ASP A 268 5.16 14.18 11.37
CA ASP A 268 4.07 14.03 12.33
C ASP A 268 4.57 13.43 13.65
N GLU A 269 3.86 13.74 14.73
CA GLU A 269 4.15 13.20 16.05
C GLU A 269 3.11 12.16 16.44
N VAL A 270 3.56 10.93 16.68
CA VAL A 270 2.73 9.83 17.19
C VAL A 270 2.92 9.63 18.69
N LEU A 271 1.95 9.00 19.34
CA LEU A 271 1.97 8.81 20.79
C LEU A 271 2.82 7.60 21.20
N GLY A 272 3.83 7.81 22.04
CA GLY A 272 4.62 6.76 22.67
C GLY A 272 3.91 6.06 23.84
N PRO A 273 4.42 4.91 24.31
CA PRO A 273 3.85 4.17 25.44
C PRO A 273 3.90 4.93 26.78
N ASP A 274 4.72 5.98 26.88
CA ASP A 274 4.79 6.94 27.98
C ASP A 274 3.83 8.12 27.82
N SER A 275 2.94 8.08 26.81
CA SER A 275 2.07 9.17 26.40
C SER A 275 2.82 10.46 26.02
N LYS A 276 4.08 10.35 25.58
CA LYS A 276 4.85 11.48 25.05
C LYS A 276 4.94 11.43 23.52
N PRO A 277 5.12 12.58 22.84
CA PRO A 277 5.27 12.61 21.40
C PRO A 277 6.54 11.90 20.91
N ARG A 278 6.45 11.30 19.72
CA ARG A 278 7.55 10.69 18.96
C ARG A 278 7.45 11.12 17.50
N SER A 279 8.51 11.70 16.96
CA SER A 279 8.51 12.17 15.57
C SER A 279 8.71 11.02 14.58
N VAL A 280 7.84 10.97 13.58
CA VAL A 280 7.93 10.04 12.45
C VAL A 280 8.99 10.53 11.48
N VAL A 281 9.99 9.69 11.21
CA VAL A 281 11.13 10.02 10.33
C VAL A 281 11.01 9.34 8.97
N ASP A 282 10.36 8.18 8.92
CA ASP A 282 10.15 7.44 7.68
C ASP A 282 8.86 6.60 7.74
N LEU A 283 8.28 6.28 6.59
CA LEU A 283 6.97 5.62 6.44
C LEU A 283 7.08 4.36 5.58
N PRO A 284 7.69 3.30 6.11
CA PRO A 284 7.80 2.01 5.44
C PRO A 284 6.45 1.32 5.25
N ARG A 285 5.86 1.43 4.08
CA ARG A 285 4.59 0.76 3.71
C ARG A 285 4.88 -0.27 2.65
N GLY A 286 4.14 -1.40 2.59
CA GLY A 286 4.59 -2.81 2.48
C GLY A 286 3.64 -3.85 1.85
N THR A 287 4.11 -4.97 1.25
CA THR A 287 3.38 -6.25 1.10
C THR A 287 4.28 -7.39 1.56
N ASP A 288 3.83 -8.20 2.50
CA ASP A 288 4.59 -9.32 3.06
C ASP A 288 3.62 -10.39 3.58
N ASP A 289 4.14 -11.53 4.03
CA ASP A 289 3.37 -12.48 4.82
C ASP A 289 2.81 -11.75 6.06
N MET A 290 1.48 -11.76 6.19
CA MET A 290 0.82 -11.05 7.27
C MET A 290 0.57 -12.00 8.44
N PHE A 291 0.72 -11.47 9.64
CA PHE A 291 0.46 -12.16 10.89
C PHE A 291 -0.60 -11.36 11.63
N VAL A 292 -1.68 -12.02 12.01
CA VAL A 292 -2.66 -11.45 12.93
C VAL A 292 -2.20 -11.80 14.33
N VAL A 293 -1.83 -10.77 15.08
CA VAL A 293 -1.58 -10.87 16.51
C VAL A 293 -2.90 -10.58 17.20
N SER A 294 -3.45 -11.53 17.95
CA SER A 294 -4.74 -11.39 18.61
C SER A 294 -4.67 -11.84 20.06
N GLU A 295 -5.29 -11.08 20.95
CA GLU A 295 -5.47 -11.47 22.36
C GLU A 295 -6.17 -12.83 22.51
N GLU A 296 -5.59 -13.68 23.34
CA GLU A 296 -6.08 -15.02 23.66
C GLU A 296 -6.89 -14.96 24.96
N THR A 297 -8.20 -15.21 24.88
CA THR A 297 -9.11 -15.23 26.03
C THR A 297 -9.30 -16.67 26.54
N GLN A 298 -9.36 -16.86 27.86
CA GLN A 298 -9.39 -18.19 28.50
C GLN A 298 -10.79 -18.86 28.53
N HIS A 299 -11.73 -18.49 27.64
CA HIS A 299 -13.13 -18.94 27.71
C HIS A 299 -13.60 -19.75 26.49
N GLU A 300 -14.55 -20.67 26.73
CA GLU A 300 -14.85 -21.90 25.95
C GLU A 300 -15.17 -21.73 24.44
N ALA A 301 -14.87 -22.82 23.72
CA ALA A 301 -14.87 -23.06 22.27
C ALA A 301 -16.16 -22.77 21.46
N ASP A 302 -17.23 -22.26 22.08
CA ASP A 302 -18.53 -21.97 21.44
C ASP A 302 -18.99 -20.50 21.58
N SER A 303 -18.12 -19.63 22.11
CA SER A 303 -18.39 -18.18 22.22
C SER A 303 -17.77 -17.43 21.03
N GLU A 304 -18.58 -16.70 20.25
CA GLU A 304 -18.07 -15.81 19.21
C GLU A 304 -17.22 -14.71 19.90
N VAL A 305 -15.90 -14.83 19.76
CA VAL A 305 -14.94 -13.89 20.32
C VAL A 305 -15.10 -12.56 19.58
N HIS A 306 -15.85 -11.64 20.18
CA HIS A 306 -15.96 -10.28 19.70
C HIS A 306 -14.84 -9.43 20.31
N ASP A 307 -13.95 -8.99 19.42
CA ASP A 307 -12.95 -7.92 19.58
C ASP A 307 -11.85 -8.15 20.63
N SER A 308 -11.01 -9.17 20.35
CA SER A 308 -9.70 -9.33 20.97
C SER A 308 -8.78 -8.20 20.51
N ARG A 309 -7.97 -7.60 21.43
CA ARG A 309 -6.89 -6.66 21.03
C ARG A 309 -6.10 -7.33 19.91
N SER A 310 -6.29 -6.84 18.69
CA SER A 310 -5.68 -7.45 17.52
C SER A 310 -5.17 -6.40 16.57
N PHE A 311 -4.07 -6.74 15.93
CA PHE A 311 -3.49 -5.96 14.86
C PHE A 311 -2.85 -6.92 13.88
N THR A 312 -2.84 -6.52 12.62
CA THR A 312 -2.19 -7.29 11.57
C THR A 312 -0.84 -6.64 11.29
N CYS A 313 0.22 -7.43 11.28
CA CYS A 313 1.57 -6.97 11.04
C CYS A 313 2.28 -7.85 10.02
N ASN A 314 3.36 -7.36 9.42
CA ASN A 314 4.13 -8.15 8.48
C ASN A 314 5.09 -9.13 9.19
N ALA A 315 5.67 -10.04 8.42
CA ALA A 315 6.63 -11.03 8.89
C ALA A 315 7.82 -10.44 9.63
N SER A 316 8.28 -9.27 9.20
CA SER A 316 9.44 -8.58 9.81
C SER A 316 9.07 -7.63 10.95
N HIS A 317 7.79 -7.47 11.27
CA HIS A 317 7.35 -6.63 12.39
C HIS A 317 7.88 -7.17 13.71
N GLN A 318 8.49 -6.31 14.51
CA GLN A 318 8.95 -6.64 15.85
C GLN A 318 7.79 -6.52 16.83
N ILE A 319 7.29 -7.66 17.29
CA ILE A 319 6.29 -7.76 18.35
C ILE A 319 6.99 -7.46 19.67
N VAL A 320 6.48 -6.47 20.40
CA VAL A 320 6.99 -6.06 21.72
C VAL A 320 6.40 -7.00 22.77
N VAL A 321 7.26 -7.79 23.39
CA VAL A 321 6.85 -8.88 24.28
C VAL A 321 7.57 -8.81 25.61
N GLN A 322 6.91 -9.32 26.63
CA GLN A 322 7.44 -9.41 27.98
C GLN A 322 7.30 -10.84 28.49
N THR A 323 8.39 -11.42 29.00
CA THR A 323 8.35 -12.76 29.61
C THR A 323 8.66 -12.65 31.10
N PRO A 324 7.76 -13.10 32.00
CA PRO A 324 8.01 -13.07 33.43
C PRO A 324 9.14 -14.02 33.80
N ARG A 325 10.06 -13.59 34.67
CA ARG A 325 11.11 -14.45 35.23
C ARG A 325 10.54 -15.37 36.30
N ASN A 326 9.75 -16.35 35.87
CA ASN A 326 9.19 -17.38 36.75
C ASN A 326 10.31 -18.35 37.19
N ILE A 327 10.95 -18.05 38.32
CA ILE A 327 11.98 -18.91 38.91
C ILE A 327 11.28 -20.01 39.72
N ARG A 328 11.40 -21.26 39.27
CA ARG A 328 10.84 -22.43 39.96
C ARG A 328 11.95 -23.36 40.43
N VAL A 329 11.97 -23.65 41.73
CA VAL A 329 12.84 -24.67 42.32
C VAL A 329 12.00 -25.94 42.48
N THR A 330 12.43 -27.02 41.83
CA THR A 330 11.75 -28.33 41.89
C THR A 330 12.72 -29.41 42.34
N GLU A 331 12.25 -30.31 43.21
CA GLU A 331 13.01 -31.49 43.63
C GLU A 331 12.38 -32.73 42.99
N HIS A 332 13.19 -33.56 42.33
CA HIS A 332 12.70 -34.76 41.68
C HIS A 332 13.76 -35.87 41.66
N GLU A 333 13.31 -37.12 41.48
CA GLU A 333 14.15 -38.31 41.51
C GLU A 333 14.20 -38.96 40.12
N LEU A 334 15.38 -38.97 39.50
CA LEU A 334 15.62 -39.51 38.16
C LEU A 334 16.61 -40.69 38.29
N CYS A 335 16.18 -41.89 37.86
CA CYS A 335 16.98 -43.12 37.91
C CYS A 335 17.61 -43.44 39.29
N GLY A 336 16.88 -43.23 40.39
CA GLY A 336 17.32 -43.53 41.76
C GLY A 336 18.30 -42.51 42.36
N LYS A 337 18.48 -41.34 41.72
CA LYS A 337 19.28 -40.22 42.23
C LYS A 337 18.37 -39.01 42.46
N LYS A 338 18.42 -38.43 43.66
CA LYS A 338 17.71 -37.19 44.01
C LYS A 338 18.43 -35.97 43.44
N GLN A 339 17.71 -35.06 42.80
CA GLN A 339 18.24 -33.80 42.27
C GLN A 339 17.28 -32.63 42.50
N SER A 340 17.86 -31.45 42.74
CA SER A 340 17.14 -30.17 42.79
C SER A 340 17.43 -29.40 41.51
N SER A 341 16.42 -28.88 40.85
CA SER A 341 16.56 -28.14 39.60
C SER A 341 15.91 -26.78 39.70
N VAL A 342 16.62 -25.75 39.27
CA VAL A 342 16.12 -24.38 39.14
C VAL A 342 15.79 -24.14 37.68
N VAL A 343 14.52 -23.90 37.38
CA VAL A 343 14.02 -23.56 36.04
C VAL A 343 13.80 -22.05 35.99
N THR A 344 14.39 -21.38 35.03
CA THR A 344 14.24 -19.94 34.80
C THR A 344 14.24 -19.66 33.30
N PHE A 345 13.71 -18.51 32.90
CA PHE A 345 13.81 -18.01 31.53
C PHE A 345 15.04 -17.12 31.38
N VAL A 346 15.79 -17.29 30.28
CA VAL A 346 16.97 -16.48 29.94
C VAL A 346 17.03 -16.18 28.45
N LYS A 347 17.57 -15.01 28.10
CA LYS A 347 17.82 -14.61 26.71
C LYS A 347 19.03 -15.36 26.16
N LYS A 348 18.89 -15.98 24.98
CA LYS A 348 19.96 -16.69 24.25
C LYS A 348 19.89 -16.34 22.78
N ASP A 349 21.05 -16.41 22.13
CA ASP A 349 21.16 -16.19 20.69
C ASP A 349 20.97 -17.52 19.96
N LEU A 350 19.97 -17.60 19.12
CA LEU A 350 19.68 -18.76 18.28
C LEU A 350 20.15 -18.50 16.85
N GLN A 351 21.01 -19.37 16.31
CA GLN A 351 21.37 -19.32 14.90
C GLN A 351 20.40 -20.17 14.06
N VAL A 352 19.65 -19.53 13.17
CA VAL A 352 18.72 -20.19 12.25
C VAL A 352 18.98 -19.67 10.84
N ASN A 353 19.28 -20.58 9.90
CA ASN A 353 19.47 -20.27 8.47
C ASN A 353 20.48 -19.13 8.20
N GLY A 354 21.53 -19.00 9.03
CA GLY A 354 22.57 -17.96 8.89
C GLY A 354 22.23 -16.59 9.52
N ARG A 355 21.08 -16.45 10.19
CA ARG A 355 20.68 -15.27 10.98
C ARG A 355 20.82 -15.56 12.48
N VAL A 356 21.28 -14.56 13.25
CA VAL A 356 21.30 -14.61 14.72
C VAL A 356 19.99 -13.99 15.23
N ILE A 357 19.24 -14.74 16.02
CA ILE A 357 17.95 -14.33 16.59
C ILE A 357 18.07 -14.32 18.12
N ASP A 358 17.81 -13.16 18.71
CA ASP A 358 17.74 -12.98 20.16
C ASP A 358 16.41 -13.57 20.68
N MET A 359 16.44 -14.69 21.42
CA MET A 359 15.23 -15.36 21.89
C MET A 359 15.29 -15.75 23.36
N VAL A 360 14.16 -15.67 24.06
CA VAL A 360 14.05 -16.22 25.42
C VAL A 360 13.88 -17.74 25.35
N SER A 361 14.64 -18.46 26.16
CA SER A 361 14.61 -19.93 26.26
C SER A 361 14.54 -20.38 27.71
N VAL A 362 14.06 -21.60 27.94
CA VAL A 362 14.11 -22.20 29.27
C VAL A 362 15.56 -22.59 29.59
N GLU A 363 16.03 -22.20 30.76
CA GLU A 363 17.28 -22.68 31.34
C GLU A 363 16.98 -23.49 32.61
N VAL A 364 17.49 -24.71 32.63
CA VAL A 364 17.37 -25.61 33.77
C VAL A 364 18.77 -25.84 34.34
N LYS A 365 18.99 -25.39 35.57
CA LYS A 365 20.22 -25.66 36.31
C LYS A 365 19.99 -26.77 37.32
N ASN A 366 20.71 -27.87 37.16
CA ASN A 366 20.56 -29.08 37.97
C ASN A 366 21.63 -29.15 39.07
N PHE A 367 21.23 -29.48 40.29
CA PHE A 367 22.08 -29.71 41.45
C PHE A 367 21.86 -31.14 41.97
N GLN A 368 22.87 -31.99 41.82
CA GLN A 368 22.80 -33.41 42.19
C GLN A 368 23.13 -33.63 43.67
N HIS A 369 22.24 -34.28 44.43
CA HIS A 369 22.44 -34.56 45.86
C HIS A 369 23.58 -35.57 46.12
N SER A 370 23.91 -36.41 45.13
CA SER A 370 25.02 -37.37 45.24
C SER A 370 26.40 -36.73 45.20
N ALA A 371 26.53 -35.51 44.66
CA ALA A 371 27.80 -34.79 44.52
C ALA A 371 27.96 -33.66 45.56
N LEU A 372 26.84 -33.10 46.03
CA LEU A 372 26.82 -31.98 46.97
C LEU A 372 25.80 -32.27 48.10
N PRO A 373 26.22 -32.39 49.36
CA PRO A 373 25.31 -32.67 50.48
C PRO A 373 24.30 -31.52 50.76
N ASN A 374 24.60 -30.30 50.30
CA ASN A 374 23.75 -29.10 50.47
C ASN A 374 23.07 -28.66 49.15
N ALA A 375 22.84 -29.59 48.21
CA ALA A 375 22.32 -29.28 46.88
C ALA A 375 21.01 -28.47 46.87
N ALA A 376 20.08 -28.74 47.80
CA ALA A 376 18.80 -28.04 47.89
C ALA A 376 18.91 -26.60 48.43
N GLU A 377 19.87 -26.32 49.30
CA GLU A 377 20.15 -24.96 49.80
C GLU A 377 20.86 -24.13 48.73
N LEU A 378 21.85 -24.70 48.04
CA LEU A 378 22.56 -24.06 46.93
C LEU A 378 21.62 -23.73 45.75
N ALA A 379 20.63 -24.58 45.48
CA ALA A 379 19.61 -24.32 44.47
C ALA A 379 18.72 -23.12 44.86
N ARG A 380 18.38 -22.97 46.15
CA ARG A 380 17.62 -21.83 46.68
C ARG A 380 18.44 -20.53 46.67
N GLU A 381 19.69 -20.59 47.13
CA GLU A 381 20.61 -19.44 47.06
C GLU A 381 20.84 -18.97 45.61
N TYR A 382 20.97 -19.91 44.67
CA TYR A 382 21.07 -19.59 43.25
C TYR A 382 19.78 -18.95 42.73
N ALA A 383 18.61 -19.48 43.09
CA ALA A 383 17.32 -18.90 42.72
C ALA A 383 17.14 -17.46 43.26
N ASP A 384 17.56 -17.20 44.50
CA ASP A 384 17.50 -15.87 45.11
C ASP A 384 18.51 -14.88 44.53
N SER A 385 19.61 -15.37 43.93
CA SER A 385 20.60 -14.54 43.26
C SER A 385 20.16 -14.01 41.88
N LEU A 386 19.10 -14.58 41.29
CA LEU A 386 18.63 -14.20 39.95
C LEU A 386 17.71 -12.97 40.00
N PRO A 387 17.77 -12.07 38.99
CA PRO A 387 16.83 -10.95 38.88
C PRO A 387 15.39 -11.46 38.76
N ARG A 388 14.45 -10.80 39.46
CA ARG A 388 13.00 -11.11 39.39
C ARG A 388 12.24 -10.24 38.41
N ASP A 389 12.88 -9.18 37.89
CA ASP A 389 12.26 -8.29 36.92
C ASP A 389 11.92 -9.05 35.63
N PRO A 390 10.75 -8.80 35.03
CA PRO A 390 10.38 -9.41 33.77
C PRO A 390 11.38 -9.04 32.66
N ILE A 391 11.53 -9.93 31.68
CA ILE A 391 12.40 -9.70 30.52
C ILE A 391 11.58 -9.00 29.45
N ASP A 392 11.88 -7.73 29.19
CA ASP A 392 11.37 -7.00 28.02
C ASP A 392 12.26 -7.32 26.82
N TRP A 393 11.64 -7.73 25.71
CA TRP A 393 12.33 -8.07 24.48
C TRP A 393 11.42 -7.92 23.26
N VAL A 394 12.01 -8.06 22.06
CA VAL A 394 11.29 -8.00 20.79
C VAL A 394 11.53 -9.28 20.02
N ILE A 395 10.50 -9.75 19.32
CA ILE A 395 10.58 -10.90 18.41
C ILE A 395 9.89 -10.56 17.11
N GLU A 396 10.45 -10.96 15.97
CA GLU A 396 9.76 -10.76 14.70
C GLU A 396 8.58 -11.72 14.57
N ALA A 397 7.48 -11.28 13.94
CA ALA A 397 6.27 -12.08 13.81
C ALA A 397 6.51 -13.46 13.17
N ARG A 398 7.42 -13.55 12.19
CA ARG A 398 7.82 -14.83 11.56
C ARG A 398 8.60 -15.80 12.46
N ASP A 399 9.28 -15.27 13.47
CA ASP A 399 10.13 -16.05 14.37
C ASP A 399 9.32 -16.58 15.58
N TYR A 400 8.06 -16.17 15.73
CA TYR A 400 7.18 -16.56 16.84
C TYR A 400 7.00 -18.08 16.95
N GLU A 401 6.88 -18.79 15.82
CA GLU A 401 6.73 -20.25 15.80
C GLU A 401 7.96 -21.01 16.31
N LEU A 402 9.15 -20.38 16.32
CA LEU A 402 10.40 -20.98 16.79
C LEU A 402 10.49 -21.02 18.33
N MET A 403 9.65 -20.28 19.05
CA MET A 403 9.65 -20.29 20.51
C MET A 403 9.19 -21.64 21.09
N GLU A 404 9.89 -22.10 22.12
CA GLU A 404 9.47 -23.24 22.94
C GLU A 404 8.08 -22.99 23.54
N GLN A 405 7.25 -24.04 23.61
CA GLN A 405 5.86 -23.92 24.08
C GLN A 405 5.75 -23.32 25.49
N ASP A 406 6.67 -23.65 26.39
CA ASP A 406 6.70 -23.12 27.75
C ASP A 406 7.00 -21.60 27.79
N VAL A 407 7.87 -21.13 26.89
CA VAL A 407 8.17 -19.70 26.73
C VAL A 407 6.99 -18.98 26.09
N ARG A 408 6.37 -19.57 25.06
CA ARG A 408 5.19 -19.02 24.38
C ARG A 408 4.01 -18.82 25.34
N ASN A 409 3.72 -19.83 26.16
CA ASN A 409 2.64 -19.78 27.15
C ASN A 409 2.89 -18.73 28.27
N ALA A 410 4.16 -18.42 28.55
CA ALA A 410 4.52 -17.45 29.59
C ALA A 410 4.64 -16.01 29.07
N THR A 411 4.89 -15.84 27.77
CA THR A 411 5.17 -14.53 27.15
C THR A 411 3.87 -13.78 26.88
N VAL A 412 3.84 -12.50 27.25
CA VAL A 412 2.67 -11.62 27.16
C VAL A 412 3.00 -10.38 26.32
N GLN A 413 1.99 -9.82 25.65
CA GLN A 413 2.11 -8.57 24.91
C GLN A 413 1.66 -7.40 25.77
N ARG A 414 2.28 -6.22 25.55
CA ARG A 414 2.03 -5.01 26.34
C ARG A 414 1.02 -4.06 25.67
N SER A 415 0.16 -3.47 26.49
CA SER A 415 -0.75 -2.37 26.19
C SER A 415 -0.47 -1.24 27.18
N SER A 416 -0.57 0.03 26.76
CA SER A 416 -0.41 1.16 27.69
C SER A 416 -1.68 2.00 27.83
N PRO A 417 -1.91 2.61 29.02
CA PRO A 417 -2.95 3.60 29.21
C PRO A 417 -2.63 4.91 28.47
N ILE A 418 -3.65 5.74 28.26
CA ILE A 418 -3.53 7.05 27.60
C ILE A 418 -3.56 8.13 28.69
N LEU A 419 -2.41 8.75 28.93
CA LEU A 419 -2.22 9.74 29.99
C LEU A 419 -2.35 11.19 29.50
N ILE A 420 -2.61 11.40 28.20
CA ILE A 420 -2.97 12.73 27.66
C ILE A 420 -4.31 13.16 28.25
N GLU A 421 -4.43 14.44 28.57
CA GLU A 421 -5.66 15.06 29.07
C GLU A 421 -6.08 16.22 28.15
N ASN A 422 -7.02 15.93 27.25
CA ASN A 422 -7.75 16.92 26.47
C ASN A 422 -8.87 17.55 27.31
N ASN A 423 -9.41 18.68 26.85
CA ASN A 423 -10.36 19.51 27.60
C ASN A 423 -11.70 19.73 26.86
N ALA A 424 -12.22 18.74 26.13
CA ALA A 424 -13.39 18.93 25.27
C ALA A 424 -14.66 19.22 26.09
N ILE A 425 -14.84 18.53 27.23
CA ILE A 425 -15.97 18.76 28.14
C ILE A 425 -15.91 20.16 28.75
N ASP A 426 -14.74 20.61 29.17
CA ASP A 426 -14.57 21.94 29.73
C ASP A 426 -14.79 23.03 28.67
N ALA A 427 -14.29 22.83 27.44
CA ALA A 427 -14.54 23.75 26.33
C ALA A 427 -16.04 23.89 26.04
N PHE A 428 -16.78 22.77 26.03
CA PHE A 428 -18.23 22.80 25.90
C PHE A 428 -18.89 23.57 27.05
N LEU A 429 -18.52 23.27 28.30
CA LEU A 429 -19.08 23.93 29.47
C LEU A 429 -18.80 25.45 29.51
N THR A 430 -17.61 25.89 29.10
CA THR A 430 -17.28 27.32 28.96
C THR A 430 -18.20 27.99 27.93
N THR A 431 -18.50 27.35 26.79
CA THR A 431 -19.45 27.92 25.81
C THR A 431 -20.88 28.02 26.35
N GLN A 432 -21.25 27.17 27.30
CA GLN A 432 -22.57 27.17 27.94
C GLN A 432 -22.62 28.01 29.24
N GLY A 433 -21.47 28.49 29.74
CA GLY A 433 -21.36 29.29 30.96
C GLY A 433 -21.31 28.51 32.28
N TYR A 434 -20.95 27.21 32.25
CA TYR A 434 -20.94 26.30 33.41
C TYR A 434 -19.53 25.77 33.75
N GLU A 435 -18.56 26.67 33.87
CA GLU A 435 -17.16 26.31 34.13
C GLU A 435 -16.99 25.56 35.46
N GLY A 436 -16.17 24.49 35.46
CA GLY A 436 -15.84 23.72 36.67
C GLY A 436 -16.77 22.55 36.98
N HIS A 437 -17.86 22.35 36.24
CA HIS A 437 -18.84 21.27 36.44
C HIS A 437 -18.64 20.04 35.53
N GLY A 438 -17.41 19.82 35.03
CA GLY A 438 -17.08 18.74 34.09
C GLY A 438 -17.24 17.34 34.68
N ALA A 439 -16.96 17.16 35.97
CA ALA A 439 -17.08 15.86 36.64
C ALA A 439 -18.55 15.44 36.81
N GLU A 440 -19.41 16.39 37.18
CA GLU A 440 -20.85 16.22 37.33
C GLU A 440 -21.51 15.90 35.99
N LEU A 441 -21.14 16.64 34.93
CA LEU A 441 -21.62 16.37 33.58
C LEU A 441 -21.19 14.98 33.09
N SER A 442 -19.91 14.61 33.31
CA SER A 442 -19.37 13.30 32.91
C SER A 442 -20.09 12.15 33.61
N TYR A 443 -20.37 12.29 34.91
CA TYR A 443 -21.13 11.29 35.66
C TYR A 443 -22.56 11.14 35.14
N LEU A 444 -23.26 12.24 34.87
CA LEU A 444 -24.61 12.21 34.31
C LEU A 444 -24.64 11.63 32.89
N MET A 445 -23.62 11.88 32.08
CA MET A 445 -23.46 11.25 30.76
C MET A 445 -23.24 9.73 30.87
N GLY A 446 -22.42 9.29 31.83
CA GLY A 446 -22.20 7.87 32.12
C GLY A 446 -23.47 7.15 32.56
N LEU A 447 -24.21 7.75 33.50
CA LEU A 447 -25.52 7.26 33.93
C LEU A 447 -26.53 7.23 32.78
N SER A 448 -26.45 8.20 31.86
CA SER A 448 -27.31 8.27 30.69
C SER A 448 -27.03 7.20 29.64
N ALA A 449 -25.79 6.70 29.57
CA ALA A 449 -25.46 5.58 28.69
C ALA A 449 -26.08 4.26 29.18
N GLY A 450 -26.35 4.13 30.47
CA GLY A 450 -27.08 3.00 31.08
C GLY A 450 -28.59 3.20 31.12
N ASP A 451 -29.11 3.94 32.10
CA ASP A 451 -30.53 3.93 32.51
C ASP A 451 -31.41 5.08 31.97
N ALA A 452 -30.90 5.94 31.08
CA ALA A 452 -31.67 7.07 30.56
C ALA A 452 -32.48 6.78 29.28
N TYR A 453 -33.55 7.56 29.10
CA TYR A 453 -34.29 7.63 27.85
C TYR A 453 -33.49 8.37 26.78
N SER A 454 -33.27 7.77 25.61
CA SER A 454 -32.41 8.37 24.57
C SER A 454 -32.86 9.76 24.11
N LYS A 455 -34.16 10.07 24.10
CA LYS A 455 -34.73 11.30 23.54
C LYS A 455 -35.07 12.39 24.57
N SER A 456 -34.72 12.21 25.84
CA SER A 456 -35.07 13.16 26.91
C SER A 456 -34.14 13.04 28.10
N ALA A 457 -33.95 14.14 28.85
CA ALA A 457 -33.20 14.14 30.11
C ALA A 457 -34.00 13.49 31.27
N VAL A 458 -34.39 12.22 31.09
CA VAL A 458 -35.15 11.42 32.06
C VAL A 458 -34.40 10.13 32.33
N PHE A 459 -34.27 9.78 33.61
CA PHE A 459 -33.66 8.53 34.10
C PHE A 459 -34.74 7.63 34.73
N SER A 460 -34.64 6.32 34.51
CA SER A 460 -35.45 5.33 35.23
C SER A 460 -34.59 4.70 36.32
N ILE A 461 -34.94 4.91 37.60
CA ILE A 461 -34.13 4.43 38.72
C ILE A 461 -35.02 3.73 39.74
N HIS A 462 -34.55 2.63 40.30
CA HIS A 462 -35.26 1.87 41.32
C HIS A 462 -35.61 2.72 42.55
N GLU A 463 -36.78 2.49 43.17
CA GLU A 463 -37.24 3.31 44.30
C GLU A 463 -36.32 3.22 45.54
N GLU A 464 -35.64 2.10 45.73
CA GLU A 464 -34.78 1.84 46.89
C GLU A 464 -33.41 2.57 46.83
N ASP A 465 -32.99 3.05 45.65
CA ASP A 465 -31.68 3.68 45.43
C ASP A 465 -31.65 5.17 45.82
N VAL A 466 -32.12 5.51 47.04
CA VAL A 466 -32.30 6.89 47.54
C VAL A 466 -31.04 7.75 47.43
N GLN A 467 -29.86 7.14 47.54
CA GLN A 467 -28.56 7.83 47.39
C GLN A 467 -28.36 8.35 45.96
N LEU A 468 -28.74 7.57 44.95
CA LEU A 468 -28.63 7.92 43.53
C LEU A 468 -29.62 9.04 43.17
N HIS A 469 -30.85 8.99 43.70
CA HIS A 469 -31.85 10.08 43.58
C HIS A 469 -31.28 11.43 44.04
N LYS A 470 -30.63 11.44 45.21
CA LYS A 470 -30.02 12.65 45.77
C LYS A 470 -28.84 13.15 44.92
N ARG A 471 -27.97 12.25 44.47
CA ARG A 471 -26.79 12.60 43.65
C ARG A 471 -27.19 13.25 42.32
N ILE A 472 -28.19 12.72 41.64
CA ILE A 472 -28.69 13.28 40.37
C ILE A 472 -29.31 14.65 40.59
N ALA A 473 -30.03 14.85 41.70
CA ALA A 473 -30.54 16.17 42.07
C ALA A 473 -29.41 17.17 42.36
N ASP A 474 -28.37 16.76 43.09
CA ASP A 474 -27.21 17.61 43.41
C ASP A 474 -26.43 18.00 42.14
N TYR A 475 -26.19 17.05 41.22
CA TYR A 475 -25.50 17.30 39.95
C TYR A 475 -26.35 18.06 38.94
N GLY A 476 -27.66 17.82 38.92
CA GLY A 476 -28.61 18.64 38.16
C GLY A 476 -28.60 20.09 38.65
N ASN A 477 -28.61 20.32 39.97
CA ASN A 477 -28.55 21.66 40.55
C ASN A 477 -27.24 22.39 40.22
N ALA A 478 -26.12 21.67 40.13
CA ALA A 478 -24.83 22.23 39.71
C ALA A 478 -24.85 22.76 38.27
N LEU A 479 -25.67 22.16 37.39
CA LEU A 479 -25.91 22.59 36.02
C LEU A 479 -27.14 23.51 35.87
N ASP A 480 -27.63 24.11 36.96
CA ASP A 480 -28.83 24.98 37.01
C ASP A 480 -30.12 24.30 36.50
N LEU A 481 -30.22 22.98 36.64
CA LEU A 481 -31.42 22.18 36.32
C LEU A 481 -32.28 21.94 37.56
N ASP A 482 -33.60 21.86 37.37
CA ASP A 482 -34.55 21.45 38.40
C ASP A 482 -34.89 19.97 38.28
N CYS A 483 -34.94 19.27 39.41
CA CYS A 483 -35.15 17.83 39.45
C CYS A 483 -36.59 17.51 39.87
N THR A 484 -37.34 16.84 38.98
CA THR A 484 -38.70 16.38 39.29
C THR A 484 -38.73 14.85 39.33
N ILE A 485 -39.16 14.29 40.47
CA ILE A 485 -39.34 12.85 40.67
C ILE A 485 -40.82 12.51 40.52
N VAL A 486 -41.17 11.62 39.59
CA VAL A 486 -42.51 11.08 39.43
C VAL A 486 -42.52 9.64 39.91
N LYS A 487 -43.35 9.36 40.92
CA LYS A 487 -43.62 8.01 41.42
C LYS A 487 -44.80 7.40 40.69
N HIS A 488 -44.64 6.21 40.12
CA HIS A 488 -45.73 5.46 39.49
C HIS A 488 -46.35 4.51 40.52
N GLN A 489 -47.68 4.45 40.60
CA GLN A 489 -48.38 3.75 41.69
C GLN A 489 -48.27 2.21 41.62
N ASP A 490 -47.78 1.65 40.51
CA ASP A 490 -47.70 0.20 40.23
C ASP A 490 -46.31 -0.26 39.72
N GLU A 491 -45.30 0.60 39.70
CA GLU A 491 -43.94 0.27 39.21
C GLU A 491 -42.90 0.51 40.32
N LEU A 492 -41.88 -0.36 40.39
CA LEU A 492 -40.76 -0.25 41.34
C LEU A 492 -39.72 0.80 40.91
N GLU A 493 -39.91 1.43 39.74
CA GLU A 493 -39.01 2.42 39.16
C GLU A 493 -39.63 3.82 39.22
N ASN A 494 -38.82 4.79 39.66
CA ASN A 494 -39.15 6.20 39.67
C ASN A 494 -38.55 6.88 38.44
N SER A 495 -39.35 7.71 37.75
CA SER A 495 -38.85 8.54 36.65
C SER A 495 -38.32 9.87 37.19
N ILE A 496 -37.01 10.11 37.05
CA ILE A 496 -36.35 11.38 37.43
C ILE A 496 -36.16 12.21 36.18
N SER A 497 -36.74 13.42 36.13
CA SER A 497 -36.53 14.34 35.01
C SER A 497 -35.70 15.56 35.43
N LEU A 498 -34.67 15.88 34.65
CA LEU A 498 -33.92 17.13 34.78
C LEU A 498 -34.48 18.17 33.80
N ARG A 499 -35.04 19.27 34.33
CA ARG A 499 -35.72 20.32 33.56
C ARG A 499 -34.98 21.64 33.65
N SER A 500 -35.01 22.44 32.59
CA SER A 500 -34.52 23.83 32.63
C SER A 500 -35.32 24.66 33.64
N ARG A 501 -34.70 25.63 34.31
CA ARG A 501 -35.39 26.54 35.24
C ARG A 501 -36.27 27.58 34.55
N GLU A 502 -36.12 27.74 33.23
CA GLU A 502 -36.96 28.63 32.43
C GLU A 502 -38.38 28.06 32.24
N VAL A 503 -39.38 28.93 32.40
CA VAL A 503 -40.81 28.57 32.33
C VAL A 503 -41.32 28.73 30.89
N CYS A 504 -42.07 27.74 30.41
CA CYS A 504 -42.70 27.80 29.08
C CYS A 504 -43.64 29.00 28.97
N GLY A 505 -43.64 29.67 27.82
CA GLY A 505 -44.64 30.70 27.51
C GLY A 505 -46.06 30.16 27.71
N ASN A 506 -46.89 30.92 28.44
CA ASN A 506 -48.25 30.58 28.92
C ASN A 506 -48.35 29.60 30.11
N GLY A 507 -47.32 29.47 30.96
CA GLY A 507 -47.49 28.92 32.32
C GLY A 507 -47.76 27.41 32.39
N LEU A 508 -47.54 26.67 31.30
CA LEU A 508 -47.66 25.21 31.23
C LEU A 508 -46.26 24.58 31.16
N GLY A 509 -45.69 24.25 32.33
CA GLY A 509 -44.49 23.41 32.47
C GLY A 509 -43.14 24.07 32.14
N ARG A 510 -42.06 23.43 32.60
CA ARG A 510 -40.66 23.77 32.28
C ARG A 510 -40.11 22.85 31.19
N HIS A 511 -39.20 23.32 30.33
CA HIS A 511 -38.68 22.54 29.19
C HIS A 511 -37.77 21.38 29.62
N LEU A 512 -37.97 20.20 29.00
CA LEU A 512 -37.11 19.01 29.18
C LEU A 512 -35.88 19.06 28.28
N ASN A 513 -36.06 19.45 27.00
CA ASN A 513 -35.01 19.36 25.98
C ASN A 513 -34.54 20.74 25.49
N THR A 514 -35.34 21.78 25.65
CA THR A 514 -35.01 23.16 25.22
C THR A 514 -34.33 23.90 26.37
N ASN A 515 -33.22 24.62 26.08
CA ASN A 515 -32.42 25.35 27.08
C ASN A 515 -31.98 24.48 28.28
N ASN A 516 -31.65 23.21 28.02
CA ASN A 516 -31.14 22.26 29.01
C ASN A 516 -29.67 21.95 28.67
N PRO A 517 -28.69 22.41 29.48
CA PRO A 517 -27.25 22.19 29.20
C PRO A 517 -26.87 20.70 29.17
N PHE A 518 -27.51 19.85 29.99
CA PHE A 518 -27.26 18.41 29.97
C PHE A 518 -27.76 17.77 28.68
N PHE A 519 -28.99 18.09 28.24
CA PHE A 519 -29.50 17.58 26.97
C PHE A 519 -28.73 18.14 25.76
N ALA A 520 -28.26 19.39 25.85
CA ALA A 520 -27.38 19.98 24.85
C ALA A 520 -26.04 19.24 24.75
N ALA A 521 -25.46 18.81 25.88
CA ALA A 521 -24.26 17.97 25.91
C ALA A 521 -24.52 16.60 25.28
N LEU A 522 -25.63 15.93 25.63
CA LEU A 522 -26.01 14.65 25.02
C LEU A 522 -26.15 14.77 23.50
N LYS A 523 -26.71 15.87 23.00
CA LYS A 523 -26.82 16.13 21.56
C LYS A 523 -25.47 16.46 20.92
N HIS A 524 -24.66 17.29 21.56
CA HIS A 524 -23.35 17.72 21.06
C HIS A 524 -22.37 16.54 20.93
N PHE A 525 -22.38 15.64 21.91
CA PHE A 525 -21.52 14.47 21.97
C PHE A 525 -22.15 13.20 21.37
N GLY A 526 -23.35 13.29 20.77
CA GLY A 526 -23.97 12.19 20.01
C GLY A 526 -24.61 11.08 20.84
N LEU A 527 -24.91 11.30 22.12
CA LEU A 527 -25.61 10.36 23.01
C LEU A 527 -27.15 10.40 22.88
N SER A 528 -27.73 11.40 22.19
CA SER A 528 -29.20 11.58 22.11
C SER A 528 -29.91 10.70 21.07
N ASP A 529 -29.20 10.24 20.03
CA ASP A 529 -29.83 9.52 18.91
C ASP A 529 -29.78 7.99 19.11
N SER A 530 -28.75 7.49 19.80
CA SER A 530 -28.57 6.08 20.16
C SER A 530 -27.68 5.97 21.41
N LYS A 531 -27.88 4.92 22.23
CA LYS A 531 -26.97 4.63 23.35
C LYS A 531 -25.58 4.31 22.80
N ASN A 532 -24.62 5.19 23.03
CA ASN A 532 -23.23 5.08 22.58
C ASN A 532 -22.32 5.75 23.62
N VAL A 533 -21.06 5.34 23.69
CA VAL A 533 -20.04 5.99 24.49
C VAL A 533 -19.12 6.77 23.53
N PRO A 534 -19.05 8.11 23.64
CA PRO A 534 -18.26 8.92 22.73
C PRO A 534 -16.77 8.58 22.76
N GLU A 535 -16.16 8.48 21.57
CA GLU A 535 -14.75 8.09 21.40
C GLU A 535 -13.76 9.09 22.02
N PHE A 536 -14.09 10.39 22.01
CA PHE A 536 -13.21 11.44 22.56
C PHE A 536 -12.94 11.27 24.07
N LEU A 537 -13.82 10.58 24.81
CA LEU A 537 -13.66 10.30 26.24
C LEU A 537 -12.35 9.56 26.53
N VAL A 538 -11.84 8.78 25.57
CA VAL A 538 -10.56 8.05 25.67
C VAL A 538 -9.35 8.98 25.85
N THR A 539 -9.47 10.28 25.52
CA THR A 539 -8.39 11.28 25.65
C THR A 539 -8.72 12.46 26.58
N GLU A 540 -9.95 12.51 27.13
CA GLU A 540 -10.40 13.57 28.06
C GLU A 540 -9.67 13.49 29.42
N LYS A 541 -9.77 14.49 30.30
CA LYS A 541 -9.17 14.42 31.65
C LYS A 541 -9.47 13.10 32.37
N ILE A 542 -8.46 12.52 33.02
CA ILE A 542 -8.56 11.23 33.71
C ILE A 542 -9.72 11.23 34.70
N ALA A 543 -9.87 12.33 35.46
CA ALA A 543 -10.96 12.49 36.40
C ALA A 543 -12.34 12.36 35.71
N TYR A 544 -12.54 12.91 34.51
CA TYR A 544 -13.82 12.86 33.80
C TYR A 544 -14.13 11.46 33.28
N ARG A 545 -13.13 10.72 32.80
CA ARG A 545 -13.25 9.30 32.43
C ARG A 545 -13.68 8.44 33.62
N GLU A 546 -13.10 8.68 34.80
CA GLU A 546 -13.47 7.97 36.02
C GLU A 546 -14.91 8.26 36.45
N HIS A 547 -15.33 9.53 36.41
CA HIS A 547 -16.70 9.90 36.76
C HIS A 547 -17.72 9.34 35.77
N PHE A 548 -17.38 9.29 34.47
CA PHE A 548 -18.20 8.65 33.45
C PHE A 548 -18.40 7.15 33.72
N LEU A 549 -17.31 6.40 33.96
CA LEU A 549 -17.42 4.98 34.30
C LEU A 549 -18.16 4.75 35.62
N ALA A 550 -17.96 5.60 36.63
CA ALA A 550 -18.67 5.50 37.90
C ALA A 550 -20.19 5.67 37.73
N GLY A 551 -20.62 6.65 36.92
CA GLY A 551 -22.03 6.84 36.60
C GLY A 551 -22.64 5.62 35.90
N LEU A 552 -21.89 5.02 34.98
CA LEU A 552 -22.33 3.81 34.28
C LEU A 552 -22.40 2.58 35.21
N VAL A 553 -21.40 2.41 36.08
CA VAL A 553 -21.40 1.33 37.09
C VAL A 553 -22.56 1.50 38.08
N ASP A 554 -22.91 2.73 38.45
CA ASP A 554 -24.06 2.99 39.33
C ASP A 554 -25.41 2.66 38.67
N SER A 555 -25.56 2.84 37.36
CA SER A 555 -26.71 2.31 36.59
C SER A 555 -26.66 0.78 36.46
N ASP A 556 -25.96 0.26 35.46
CA ASP A 556 -26.03 -1.13 35.02
C ASP A 556 -24.96 -2.06 35.64
N GLY A 557 -24.08 -1.53 36.51
CA GLY A 557 -22.94 -2.28 37.05
C GLY A 557 -23.24 -3.06 38.33
N TYR A 558 -22.57 -4.21 38.48
CA TYR A 558 -22.52 -5.02 39.70
C TYR A 558 -21.08 -5.13 40.20
N VAL A 559 -20.83 -4.84 41.48
CA VAL A 559 -19.47 -4.81 42.05
C VAL A 559 -19.29 -5.91 43.09
N LYS A 560 -18.19 -6.67 42.99
CA LYS A 560 -17.71 -7.56 44.05
C LYS A 560 -16.47 -6.93 44.68
N LYS A 561 -16.42 -6.87 46.02
CA LYS A 561 -15.38 -6.13 46.76
C LYS A 561 -14.16 -6.98 47.18
N GLU A 562 -14.27 -8.31 47.23
CA GLU A 562 -13.21 -9.21 47.72
C GLU A 562 -12.96 -10.39 46.75
N PRO A 563 -11.71 -10.89 46.59
CA PRO A 563 -10.44 -10.45 47.21
C PRO A 563 -9.76 -9.24 46.53
N MET A 564 -10.21 -8.85 45.34
CA MET A 564 -9.89 -7.59 44.65
C MET A 564 -11.21 -7.01 44.10
N PRO A 565 -11.38 -5.68 44.06
CA PRO A 565 -12.59 -5.09 43.53
C PRO A 565 -12.74 -5.42 42.03
N CYS A 566 -13.88 -5.96 41.63
CA CYS A 566 -14.25 -6.16 40.23
C CYS A 566 -15.66 -5.65 39.97
N ALA A 567 -15.89 -5.10 38.78
CA ALA A 567 -17.18 -4.57 38.36
C ALA A 567 -17.63 -5.26 37.07
N THR A 568 -18.88 -5.73 37.03
CA THR A 568 -19.48 -6.34 35.85
C THR A 568 -20.61 -5.43 35.34
N ILE A 569 -20.54 -4.98 34.09
CA ILE A 569 -21.59 -4.16 33.46
C ILE A 569 -22.25 -5.01 32.36
N LYS A 570 -23.58 -5.06 32.34
CA LYS A 570 -24.32 -5.80 31.31
C LYS A 570 -24.92 -4.84 30.29
N THR A 571 -24.81 -5.17 29.01
CA THR A 571 -25.42 -4.37 27.95
C THR A 571 -25.81 -5.22 26.75
N ILE A 572 -26.86 -4.80 26.04
CA ILE A 572 -27.26 -5.35 24.74
C ILE A 572 -26.73 -4.50 23.57
N HIS A 573 -26.13 -3.34 23.86
CA HIS A 573 -25.65 -2.38 22.87
C HIS A 573 -24.15 -2.55 22.62
N GLU A 574 -23.79 -2.88 21.38
CA GLU A 574 -22.40 -3.06 20.94
C GLU A 574 -21.57 -1.78 21.07
N SER A 575 -22.17 -0.64 20.72
CA SER A 575 -21.59 0.70 20.88
C SER A 575 -21.20 1.03 22.33
N VAL A 576 -22.03 0.61 23.29
CA VAL A 576 -21.74 0.80 24.72
C VAL A 576 -20.66 -0.18 25.18
N ARG A 577 -20.73 -1.44 24.73
CA ARG A 577 -19.69 -2.45 25.00
C ARG A 577 -18.31 -1.92 24.60
N ASP A 578 -18.15 -1.49 23.35
CA ASP A 578 -16.85 -1.12 22.79
C ASP A 578 -16.29 0.16 23.43
N GLY A 579 -17.13 1.17 23.64
CA GLY A 579 -16.66 2.42 24.23
C GLY A 579 -16.38 2.33 25.73
N VAL A 580 -17.08 1.48 26.50
CA VAL A 580 -16.73 1.22 27.91
C VAL A 580 -15.36 0.55 28.02
N ILE A 581 -15.09 -0.42 27.14
CA ILE A 581 -13.79 -1.10 27.08
C ILE A 581 -12.70 -0.10 26.72
N ALA A 582 -12.92 0.76 25.72
CA ALA A 582 -11.95 1.78 25.32
C ALA A 582 -11.64 2.76 26.46
N VAL A 583 -12.66 3.26 27.17
CA VAL A 583 -12.48 4.18 28.30
C VAL A 583 -11.78 3.48 29.49
N ALA A 584 -12.17 2.24 29.82
CA ALA A 584 -11.53 1.46 30.88
C ALA A 584 -10.05 1.18 30.58
N ARG A 585 -9.74 0.73 29.35
CA ARG A 585 -8.35 0.49 28.91
C ARG A 585 -7.52 1.77 28.87
N SER A 586 -8.10 2.91 28.48
CA SER A 586 -7.43 4.21 28.53
C SER A 586 -6.96 4.59 29.95
N LEU A 587 -7.67 4.07 30.97
CA LEU A 587 -7.36 4.26 32.38
C LEU A 587 -6.41 3.19 32.93
N GLY A 588 -6.03 2.16 32.16
CA GLY A 588 -5.25 1.03 32.67
C GLY A 588 -6.07 0.14 33.60
N ILE A 589 -7.35 -0.06 33.26
CA ILE A 589 -8.25 -1.02 33.88
C ILE A 589 -8.42 -2.21 32.92
N ARG A 590 -8.29 -3.42 33.44
CA ARG A 590 -8.43 -4.66 32.66
C ARG A 590 -9.90 -4.88 32.38
N ALA A 591 -10.27 -4.96 31.11
CA ALA A 591 -11.64 -5.20 30.66
C ALA A 591 -11.71 -6.48 29.83
N SER A 592 -12.60 -7.40 30.20
CA SER A 592 -12.95 -8.59 29.41
C SER A 592 -14.46 -8.64 29.13
N VAL A 593 -14.87 -9.41 28.11
CA VAL A 593 -16.27 -9.51 27.69
C VAL A 593 -16.68 -10.97 27.59
N ASP A 594 -17.83 -11.30 28.19
CA ASP A 594 -18.51 -12.58 28.00
C ASP A 594 -19.82 -12.36 27.23
N THR A 595 -20.12 -13.24 26.26
CA THR A 595 -21.36 -13.17 25.48
C THR A 595 -22.31 -14.30 25.88
N THR A 596 -23.55 -13.95 26.21
CA THR A 596 -24.62 -14.91 26.52
C THR A 596 -25.81 -14.71 25.58
N LYS A 597 -26.48 -15.79 25.18
CA LYS A 597 -27.74 -15.72 24.39
C LYS A 597 -28.88 -15.27 25.31
N SER A 598 -29.48 -14.11 25.05
CA SER A 598 -30.59 -13.60 25.86
C SER A 598 -31.93 -14.23 25.45
N THR A 599 -32.71 -14.66 26.43
CA THR A 599 -34.10 -15.16 26.28
C THR A 599 -35.16 -14.08 26.57
N ALA A 600 -34.75 -12.85 26.89
CA ALA A 600 -35.58 -11.90 27.61
C ALA A 600 -36.30 -10.83 26.76
N ILE A 601 -36.37 -10.94 25.43
CA ILE A 601 -36.99 -9.90 24.59
C ILE A 601 -38.19 -10.43 23.80
N GLN A 602 -39.34 -9.74 23.91
CA GLN A 602 -40.55 -9.96 23.09
C GLN A 602 -40.35 -9.74 21.57
N LYS A 603 -39.14 -9.34 21.12
CA LYS A 603 -38.77 -9.02 19.73
C LYS A 603 -37.69 -9.95 19.14
N GLY A 604 -37.52 -11.15 19.68
CA GLY A 604 -36.60 -12.17 19.15
C GLY A 604 -35.28 -12.29 19.92
N PRO A 605 -34.42 -13.27 19.57
CA PRO A 605 -33.17 -13.52 20.28
C PRO A 605 -32.16 -12.39 20.05
N ALA A 606 -31.67 -11.77 21.12
CA ALA A 606 -30.59 -10.78 21.09
C ALA A 606 -29.38 -11.27 21.91
N LYS A 607 -28.17 -10.86 21.51
CA LYS A 607 -26.94 -11.14 22.26
C LYS A 607 -26.85 -10.17 23.44
N GLU A 608 -26.48 -10.70 24.61
CA GLU A 608 -26.20 -9.90 25.82
C GLU A 608 -24.71 -9.99 26.13
N TYR A 609 -24.09 -8.84 26.37
CA TYR A 609 -22.67 -8.70 26.66
C TYR A 609 -22.46 -8.40 28.14
N SER A 610 -21.61 -9.17 28.81
CA SER A 610 -21.19 -8.95 30.20
C SER A 610 -19.73 -8.47 30.21
N LEU A 611 -19.53 -7.20 30.52
CA LEU A 611 -18.22 -6.54 30.60
C LEU A 611 -17.66 -6.70 32.01
N ASN A 612 -16.53 -7.39 32.19
CA ASN A 612 -15.86 -7.53 33.48
C ASN A 612 -14.65 -6.60 33.56
N LEU A 613 -14.66 -5.68 34.52
CA LEU A 613 -13.60 -4.73 34.83
C LEU A 613 -12.83 -5.18 36.08
N SER A 614 -11.51 -5.13 36.03
CA SER A 614 -10.62 -5.50 37.13
C SER A 614 -9.29 -4.73 37.10
N GLY A 615 -8.52 -4.76 38.18
CA GLY A 615 -7.21 -4.11 38.29
C GLY A 615 -7.17 -3.00 39.33
N ASP A 616 -5.96 -2.59 39.72
CA ASP A 616 -5.75 -1.66 40.84
C ASP A 616 -6.34 -0.26 40.57
N CYS A 617 -6.32 0.18 39.31
CA CYS A 617 -6.88 1.46 38.89
C CYS A 617 -8.41 1.53 39.03
N LEU A 618 -9.11 0.38 39.06
CA LEU A 618 -10.57 0.33 39.18
C LEU A 618 -11.05 0.87 40.52
N ALA A 619 -10.26 0.71 41.59
CA ALA A 619 -10.60 1.26 42.91
C ALA A 619 -10.80 2.78 42.88
N SER A 620 -10.09 3.49 42.01
CA SER A 620 -10.25 4.95 41.81
C SER A 620 -11.64 5.29 41.26
N VAL A 621 -12.09 4.56 40.24
CA VAL A 621 -13.44 4.70 39.65
C VAL A 621 -14.51 4.37 40.68
N LEU A 622 -14.39 3.23 41.37
CA LEU A 622 -15.37 2.78 42.36
C LEU A 622 -15.48 3.71 43.57
N SER A 623 -14.43 4.48 43.89
CA SER A 623 -14.51 5.51 44.92
C SER A 623 -15.44 6.67 44.58
N LYS A 624 -15.73 6.87 43.27
CA LYS A 624 -16.63 7.91 42.76
C LYS A 624 -18.07 7.45 42.64
N CYS A 625 -18.34 6.14 42.75
CA CYS A 625 -19.69 5.59 42.78
C CYS A 625 -20.47 6.09 44.01
N THR A 626 -21.77 6.20 43.83
CA THR A 626 -22.71 6.78 44.81
C THR A 626 -23.30 5.72 45.72
N LEU A 627 -23.55 4.50 45.20
CA LEU A 627 -24.18 3.44 45.97
C LEU A 627 -23.18 2.78 46.92
N ASP A 628 -23.48 2.70 48.22
CA ASP A 628 -22.62 2.05 49.23
C ASP A 628 -22.29 0.59 48.87
N SER A 629 -23.19 -0.10 48.17
CA SER A 629 -22.99 -1.46 47.67
C SER A 629 -21.89 -1.55 46.61
N LYS A 630 -21.67 -0.48 45.85
CA LYS A 630 -20.70 -0.38 44.73
C LYS A 630 -19.45 0.42 45.10
N GLN A 631 -19.51 1.29 46.11
CA GLN A 631 -18.42 2.19 46.50
C GLN A 631 -17.27 1.49 47.26
N VAL A 632 -16.04 1.92 46.98
CA VAL A 632 -14.79 1.48 47.63
C VAL A 632 -14.04 2.69 48.19
N PRO A 633 -13.26 2.59 49.30
CA PRO A 633 -12.48 3.72 49.82
C PRO A 633 -11.50 4.30 48.80
N VAL A 634 -11.27 5.62 48.86
CA VAL A 634 -10.36 6.33 47.95
C VAL A 634 -8.93 5.80 48.12
N PRO A 635 -8.28 5.32 47.04
CA PRO A 635 -6.89 4.85 47.10
C PRO A 635 -5.91 6.00 47.35
N SER A 636 -4.82 5.74 48.09
CA SER A 636 -3.83 6.76 48.47
C SER A 636 -2.86 7.14 47.35
N THR A 637 -2.56 6.24 46.41
CA THR A 637 -1.77 6.50 45.21
C THR A 637 -2.19 5.51 44.12
N VAL A 638 -2.48 6.00 42.92
CA VAL A 638 -2.87 5.17 41.76
C VAL A 638 -1.75 5.21 40.74
N THR A 639 -1.01 4.11 40.60
CA THR A 639 0.01 3.93 39.57
C THR A 639 -0.62 3.32 38.32
N ARG A 640 -0.69 4.10 37.23
CA ARG A 640 -1.24 3.67 35.94
C ARG A 640 -0.11 3.14 35.08
N GLU A 641 0.17 1.85 35.22
CA GLU A 641 1.18 1.14 34.41
C GLU A 641 0.54 0.44 33.21
N GLY A 642 1.38 0.04 32.25
CA GLY A 642 0.93 -0.74 31.11
C GLY A 642 0.41 -2.10 31.53
N GLU A 643 -0.64 -2.57 30.86
CA GLU A 643 -1.21 -3.89 31.08
C GLU A 643 -0.62 -4.89 30.10
N SER A 644 -0.41 -6.12 30.58
CA SER A 644 0.02 -7.21 29.72
C SER A 644 -1.13 -8.21 29.51
N PHE A 645 -1.25 -8.75 28.30
CA PHE A 645 -2.26 -9.73 27.93
C PHE A 645 -1.65 -10.90 27.15
N SER A 646 -2.26 -12.08 27.26
CA SER A 646 -1.88 -13.27 26.49
C SER A 646 -2.29 -13.08 25.03
N PHE A 647 -1.45 -13.51 24.10
CA PHE A 647 -1.68 -13.31 22.67
C PHE A 647 -1.26 -14.54 21.88
N ASN A 648 -1.95 -14.74 20.76
CA ASN A 648 -1.58 -15.70 19.74
C ASN A 648 -1.19 -14.97 18.45
N VAL A 649 -0.30 -15.57 17.67
CA VAL A 649 0.13 -15.06 16.37
C VAL A 649 -0.25 -16.09 15.32
N ALA A 650 -1.18 -15.72 14.44
CA ALA A 650 -1.63 -16.57 13.36
C ALA A 650 -1.16 -16.00 12.02
N LYS A 651 -0.48 -16.83 11.21
CA LYS A 651 -0.14 -16.46 9.85
C LYS A 651 -1.41 -16.37 9.00
N THR A 652 -1.53 -15.29 8.25
CA THR A 652 -2.64 -14.99 7.33
C THR A 652 -2.14 -14.80 5.91
N GLU A 653 -3.06 -14.60 4.97
CA GLU A 653 -2.70 -14.36 3.58
C GLU A 653 -1.86 -13.08 3.44
N PRO A 654 -0.87 -13.06 2.52
CA PRO A 654 -0.06 -11.87 2.28
C PRO A 654 -0.93 -10.67 1.89
N ALA A 655 -0.78 -9.56 2.60
CA ALA A 655 -1.52 -8.33 2.39
C ALA A 655 -0.59 -7.12 2.55
N GLU A 656 -1.14 -5.93 2.35
CA GLU A 656 -0.39 -4.70 2.50
C GLU A 656 -0.21 -4.34 3.98
N TYR A 657 1.01 -3.98 4.37
CA TYR A 657 1.29 -3.45 5.70
C TYR A 657 1.72 -1.99 5.61
N PHE A 658 1.37 -1.25 6.63
CA PHE A 658 1.73 0.15 6.78
C PHE A 658 2.57 0.26 8.04
N GLY A 659 3.79 0.76 7.88
CA GLY A 659 4.77 0.90 8.94
C GLY A 659 5.14 2.35 9.15
N LEU A 660 5.58 2.62 10.38
CA LEU A 660 6.10 3.90 10.83
C LEU A 660 7.53 3.65 11.32
N THR A 661 8.45 4.54 10.98
CA THR A 661 9.80 4.56 11.52
C THR A 661 9.98 5.83 12.34
N LEU A 662 10.20 5.66 13.65
CA LEU A 662 10.45 6.77 14.57
C LEU A 662 11.94 7.15 14.61
N SER A 663 12.23 8.40 14.98
CA SER A 663 13.59 8.92 15.09
C SER A 663 14.53 8.06 15.92
N GLY A 664 15.81 8.01 15.52
CA GLY A 664 16.91 7.29 16.19
C GLY A 664 17.11 7.62 17.67
N ASP A 665 16.66 8.80 18.11
CA ASP A 665 16.77 9.26 19.49
C ASP A 665 15.60 8.80 20.40
N SER A 666 14.66 8.00 19.86
CA SER A 666 13.53 7.48 20.61
C SER A 666 13.62 5.98 20.89
N ASP A 667 12.72 5.48 21.73
CA ASP A 667 12.56 4.06 22.08
C ASP A 667 11.95 3.20 20.94
N HIS A 668 11.61 3.81 19.79
CA HIS A 668 11.00 3.15 18.63
C HIS A 668 9.64 2.49 18.89
N LEU A 669 8.95 2.91 19.97
CA LEU A 669 7.65 2.39 20.37
C LEU A 669 6.54 3.43 20.17
N PHE A 670 5.40 3.00 19.66
CA PHE A 670 4.19 3.83 19.54
C PHE A 670 2.91 3.04 19.87
N LEU A 671 1.81 3.77 20.06
CA LEU A 671 0.50 3.23 20.43
C LEU A 671 -0.48 3.19 19.24
N LEU A 672 -1.12 2.02 19.06
CA LEU A 672 -2.27 1.87 18.16
C LEU A 672 -3.56 2.37 18.83
N ALA A 673 -4.60 2.64 18.03
CA ALA A 673 -5.92 3.10 18.50
C ALA A 673 -6.55 2.18 19.57
N ASN A 674 -6.22 0.89 19.56
CA ASN A 674 -6.68 -0.10 20.53
C ASN A 674 -5.82 -0.19 21.81
N GLY A 675 -4.81 0.69 21.96
CA GLY A 675 -3.93 0.78 23.12
C GLY A 675 -2.78 -0.24 23.15
N VAL A 676 -2.56 -1.00 22.08
CA VAL A 676 -1.44 -1.95 21.95
C VAL A 676 -0.15 -1.22 21.62
N VAL A 677 0.95 -1.61 22.27
CA VAL A 677 2.30 -1.08 22.02
C VAL A 677 2.94 -1.87 20.88
N VAL A 678 3.43 -1.16 19.87
CA VAL A 678 4.06 -1.72 18.66
C VAL A 678 5.38 -1.03 18.34
N HIS A 679 6.23 -1.68 17.55
CA HIS A 679 7.57 -1.21 17.17
C HIS A 679 7.63 -0.76 15.69
N ASN A 680 8.73 -0.10 15.28
CA ASN A 680 9.03 0.20 13.87
C ASN A 680 8.89 -1.04 12.96
N CYS A 681 8.40 -0.83 11.73
CA CYS A 681 7.98 -1.89 10.81
C CYS A 681 8.63 -1.66 9.43
N GLY A 682 9.60 -2.48 8.97
CA GLY A 682 10.35 -2.16 7.72
C GLY A 682 9.74 -2.69 6.40
N GLU A 683 9.43 -1.78 5.44
CA GLU A 683 9.34 -1.68 3.93
C GLU A 683 8.43 -2.45 2.87
N ARG A 684 7.64 -1.70 2.04
CA ARG A 684 7.18 -1.77 0.57
C ARG A 684 5.73 -2.01 -0.01
N GLY A 685 4.94 -0.94 -0.31
CA GLY A 685 3.51 -0.94 -0.74
C GLY A 685 2.95 0.45 -1.16
N ASN A 686 3.75 1.52 -1.10
CA ASN A 686 3.34 2.89 -1.45
C ASN A 686 3.59 3.29 -2.91
N GLU A 687 3.93 2.33 -3.78
CA GLU A 687 4.55 2.61 -5.07
C GLU A 687 3.68 3.48 -6.00
N MET A 688 2.35 3.35 -5.97
CA MET A 688 1.47 4.20 -6.80
C MET A 688 1.29 5.62 -6.22
N ALA A 689 1.22 5.77 -4.90
CA ALA A 689 1.14 7.10 -4.28
C ALA A 689 2.45 7.87 -4.48
N GLU A 690 3.59 7.17 -4.35
CA GLU A 690 4.92 7.68 -4.65
C GLU A 690 5.03 8.07 -6.14
N VAL A 691 4.59 7.20 -7.06
CA VAL A 691 4.50 7.55 -8.49
C VAL A 691 3.63 8.80 -8.72
N LEU A 692 2.49 8.92 -8.05
CA LEU A 692 1.60 10.07 -8.19
C LEU A 692 2.16 11.37 -7.59
N MET A 693 2.97 11.29 -6.53
CA MET A 693 3.66 12.44 -5.93
C MET A 693 4.90 12.85 -6.75
N GLU A 694 5.69 11.88 -7.19
CA GLU A 694 6.96 12.14 -7.89
C GLU A 694 6.73 12.56 -9.35
N PHE A 695 5.77 11.98 -10.08
CA PHE A 695 5.60 12.28 -11.52
C PHE A 695 5.36 13.75 -11.83
N PRO A 696 4.59 14.52 -11.03
CA PRO A 696 4.49 15.97 -11.20
C PRO A 696 5.80 16.73 -10.95
N GLU A 697 6.66 16.24 -10.05
CA GLU A 697 7.94 16.88 -9.69
C GLU A 697 9.08 16.55 -10.66
N LEU A 698 8.89 15.55 -11.52
CA LEU A 698 9.89 15.13 -12.48
C LEU A 698 9.81 15.96 -13.76
N TYR A 699 10.95 16.51 -14.18
CA TYR A 699 11.07 17.36 -15.36
C TYR A 699 11.89 16.69 -16.46
N THR A 700 11.52 16.97 -17.70
CA THR A 700 12.34 16.70 -18.88
C THR A 700 12.76 18.02 -19.52
N GLU A 701 13.97 18.07 -20.09
CA GLU A 701 14.45 19.22 -20.84
C GLU A 701 14.20 19.01 -22.33
N VAL A 702 13.23 19.76 -22.87
CA VAL A 702 12.92 19.76 -24.30
C VAL A 702 13.12 21.18 -24.83
N ASN A 703 13.99 21.34 -25.83
CA ASN A 703 14.35 22.64 -26.41
C ASN A 703 14.85 23.66 -25.37
N GLY A 704 15.58 23.20 -24.34
CA GLY A 704 16.14 24.04 -23.28
C GLY A 704 15.13 24.54 -22.24
N ARG A 705 13.87 24.06 -22.27
CA ARG A 705 12.86 24.33 -21.25
C ARG A 705 12.59 23.09 -20.40
N LYS A 706 12.50 23.27 -19.09
CA LYS A 706 12.09 22.22 -18.14
C LYS A 706 10.57 22.13 -18.13
N GLU A 707 10.05 20.97 -18.51
CA GLU A 707 8.62 20.70 -18.53
C GLU A 707 8.32 19.43 -17.72
N PRO A 708 7.23 19.40 -16.90
CA PRO A 708 6.86 18.21 -16.14
C PRO A 708 6.54 17.02 -17.04
N ILE A 709 6.98 15.82 -16.63
CA ILE A 709 6.70 14.57 -17.37
C ILE A 709 5.21 14.23 -17.41
N MET A 710 4.44 14.70 -16.41
CA MET A 710 3.00 14.45 -16.33
C MET A 710 2.23 15.00 -17.56
N LYS A 711 2.74 16.05 -18.21
CA LYS A 711 2.14 16.64 -19.42
C LYS A 711 2.20 15.74 -20.68
N ARG A 712 3.02 14.69 -20.67
CA ARG A 712 3.11 13.69 -21.75
C ARG A 712 2.73 12.28 -21.29
N THR A 713 2.14 12.18 -20.11
CA THR A 713 1.82 10.91 -19.46
C THR A 713 0.33 10.84 -19.16
N THR A 714 -0.27 9.67 -19.36
CA THR A 714 -1.61 9.34 -18.85
C THR A 714 -1.47 8.15 -17.90
N LEU A 715 -2.05 8.27 -16.71
CA LEU A 715 -1.99 7.23 -15.69
C LEU A 715 -3.35 6.52 -15.60
N VAL A 716 -3.34 5.20 -15.61
CA VAL A 716 -4.52 4.36 -15.30
C VAL A 716 -4.24 3.63 -13.98
N ALA A 717 -4.67 4.23 -12.89
CA ALA A 717 -4.49 3.69 -11.55
C ALA A 717 -5.64 2.74 -11.23
N ASN A 718 -5.32 1.47 -11.00
CA ASN A 718 -6.30 0.49 -10.54
C ASN A 718 -5.81 -0.21 -9.30
N THR A 719 -6.20 0.24 -8.11
CA THR A 719 -5.73 -0.29 -6.83
C THR A 719 -6.02 -1.79 -6.60
N SER A 720 -5.29 -2.44 -5.69
CA SER A 720 -5.62 -3.82 -5.29
C SER A 720 -6.96 -3.86 -4.54
N ASN A 721 -7.34 -2.78 -3.86
CA ASN A 721 -8.68 -2.61 -3.28
C ASN A 721 -9.77 -2.36 -4.34
N MET A 722 -9.42 -1.94 -5.56
CA MET A 722 -10.40 -1.86 -6.64
C MET A 722 -10.79 -3.26 -7.11
N PRO A 723 -12.05 -3.44 -7.58
CA PRO A 723 -12.56 -4.75 -7.97
C PRO A 723 -11.69 -5.45 -9.02
N VAL A 724 -11.67 -6.77 -8.90
CA VAL A 724 -10.84 -7.67 -9.70
C VAL A 724 -11.13 -7.52 -11.20
N ALA A 725 -12.38 -7.29 -11.55
CA ALA A 725 -12.81 -7.03 -12.93
C ALA A 725 -12.19 -5.73 -13.49
N ALA A 726 -12.04 -4.69 -12.67
CA ALA A 726 -11.45 -3.42 -13.08
C ALA A 726 -9.94 -3.55 -13.36
N ARG A 727 -9.25 -4.52 -12.73
CA ARG A 727 -7.84 -4.88 -13.06
C ARG A 727 -7.71 -5.43 -14.48
N GLU A 728 -8.66 -6.25 -14.94
CA GLU A 728 -8.66 -6.70 -16.34
C GLU A 728 -8.95 -5.52 -17.28
N ALA A 729 -9.94 -4.69 -16.94
CA ALA A 729 -10.33 -3.55 -17.75
C ALA A 729 -9.19 -2.53 -17.90
N SER A 730 -8.42 -2.25 -16.85
CA SER A 730 -7.36 -1.23 -16.84
C SER A 730 -6.28 -1.48 -17.89
N ILE A 731 -5.88 -2.75 -18.09
CA ILE A 731 -4.90 -3.14 -19.10
C ILE A 731 -5.46 -2.87 -20.51
N TYR A 732 -6.71 -3.23 -20.77
CA TYR A 732 -7.36 -2.99 -22.07
C TYR A 732 -7.61 -1.49 -22.33
N THR A 733 -7.95 -0.74 -21.30
CA THR A 733 -8.08 0.72 -21.34
C THR A 733 -6.74 1.34 -21.70
N GLY A 734 -5.66 1.00 -20.97
CA GLY A 734 -4.32 1.52 -21.20
C GLY A 734 -3.79 1.25 -22.61
N ILE A 735 -3.91 0.02 -23.11
CA ILE A 735 -3.45 -0.30 -24.48
C ILE A 735 -4.28 0.41 -25.55
N THR A 736 -5.57 0.63 -25.31
CA THR A 736 -6.43 1.35 -26.27
C THR A 736 -6.08 2.83 -26.33
N LEU A 737 -5.73 3.44 -25.20
CA LEU A 737 -5.16 4.79 -25.16
C LEU A 737 -3.81 4.85 -25.90
N ALA A 738 -2.95 3.86 -25.69
CA ALA A 738 -1.66 3.79 -26.39
C ALA A 738 -1.82 3.67 -27.92
N GLU A 739 -2.74 2.81 -28.38
CA GLU A 739 -3.07 2.67 -29.80
C GLU A 739 -3.67 3.96 -30.39
N TYR A 740 -4.45 4.72 -29.61
CA TYR A 740 -4.99 6.00 -30.06
C TYR A 740 -3.88 7.00 -30.37
N PHE A 741 -2.89 7.13 -29.48
CA PHE A 741 -1.75 8.02 -29.73
C PHE A 741 -0.83 7.51 -30.84
N ARG A 742 -0.69 6.19 -31.00
CA ARG A 742 -0.03 5.59 -32.18
C ARG A 742 -0.71 6.00 -33.48
N ASP A 743 -2.05 5.97 -33.53
CA ASP A 743 -2.81 6.37 -34.72
C ASP A 743 -2.64 7.86 -35.07
N GLN A 744 -2.18 8.69 -34.13
CA GLN A 744 -1.81 10.08 -34.39
C GLN A 744 -0.41 10.22 -35.03
N GLY A 745 0.33 9.13 -35.18
CA GLY A 745 1.73 9.13 -35.66
C GLY A 745 2.75 9.40 -34.57
N LYS A 746 2.45 9.01 -33.32
CA LYS A 746 3.35 9.16 -32.17
C LYS A 746 3.99 7.83 -31.77
N HIS A 747 5.16 7.92 -31.13
CA HIS A 747 5.84 6.79 -30.53
C HIS A 747 5.48 6.70 -29.05
N VAL A 748 4.69 5.68 -28.70
CA VAL A 748 4.10 5.50 -27.37
C VAL A 748 4.80 4.35 -26.64
N ALA A 749 5.10 4.54 -25.36
CA ALA A 749 5.49 3.47 -24.46
C ALA A 749 4.36 3.20 -23.47
N MET A 750 3.86 1.96 -23.46
CA MET A 750 2.92 1.47 -22.46
C MET A 750 3.70 0.67 -21.41
N ILE A 751 3.57 1.08 -20.15
CA ILE A 751 4.15 0.41 -18.99
C ILE A 751 3.02 -0.24 -18.21
N ALA A 752 3.07 -1.57 -18.09
CA ALA A 752 2.07 -2.36 -17.36
C ALA A 752 2.70 -2.91 -16.08
N ASP A 753 2.34 -2.35 -14.93
CA ASP A 753 2.85 -2.74 -13.61
C ASP A 753 1.73 -3.11 -12.63
N SER A 754 1.32 -4.37 -12.47
CA SER A 754 1.97 -5.60 -12.92
C SER A 754 1.02 -6.51 -13.69
N SER A 755 1.55 -7.15 -14.73
CA SER A 755 0.82 -8.12 -15.55
C SER A 755 0.48 -9.40 -14.78
N SER A 756 1.22 -9.74 -13.73
CA SER A 756 0.91 -10.87 -12.83
C SER A 756 -0.41 -10.65 -12.08
N ARG A 757 -0.70 -9.43 -11.61
CA ARG A 757 -1.96 -9.13 -10.91
C ARG A 757 -3.16 -9.19 -11.83
N TRP A 758 -2.96 -8.86 -13.10
CA TRP A 758 -3.97 -9.11 -14.13
C TRP A 758 -4.21 -10.61 -14.35
N ALA A 759 -3.15 -11.43 -14.41
CA ALA A 759 -3.30 -12.88 -14.53
C ALA A 759 -4.00 -13.50 -13.31
N GLU A 760 -3.70 -13.04 -12.10
CA GLU A 760 -4.41 -13.44 -10.88
C GLU A 760 -5.89 -13.04 -10.91
N ALA A 761 -6.20 -11.86 -11.44
CA ALA A 761 -7.58 -11.43 -11.63
C ALA A 761 -8.34 -12.38 -12.57
N LEU A 762 -7.70 -12.78 -13.69
CA LEU A 762 -8.27 -13.78 -14.61
C LEU A 762 -8.48 -15.13 -13.92
N ARG A 763 -7.56 -15.56 -13.05
CA ARG A 763 -7.69 -16.77 -12.24
C ARG A 763 -8.91 -16.71 -11.34
N GLU A 764 -9.12 -15.61 -10.64
CA GLU A 764 -10.25 -15.44 -9.74
C GLU A 764 -11.59 -15.40 -10.51
N ILE A 765 -11.65 -14.66 -11.62
CA ILE A 765 -12.83 -14.59 -12.49
C ILE A 765 -13.19 -16.00 -13.01
N SER A 766 -12.20 -16.75 -13.49
CA SER A 766 -12.36 -18.12 -13.96
C SER A 766 -12.86 -19.06 -12.87
N GLY A 767 -12.31 -18.95 -11.64
CA GLY A 767 -12.75 -19.71 -10.48
C GLY A 767 -14.20 -19.43 -10.09
N ARG A 768 -14.62 -18.15 -10.10
CA ARG A 768 -16.01 -17.74 -9.84
C ARG A 768 -16.98 -18.24 -10.91
N LEU A 769 -16.51 -18.42 -12.15
CA LEU A 769 -17.30 -18.97 -13.25
C LEU A 769 -17.42 -20.50 -13.21
N GLY A 770 -16.64 -21.17 -12.37
CA GLY A 770 -16.57 -22.63 -12.31
C GLY A 770 -15.91 -23.26 -13.54
N GLU A 771 -15.03 -22.52 -14.22
CA GLU A 771 -14.23 -23.04 -15.32
C GLU A 771 -13.14 -23.99 -14.78
N MET A 772 -12.77 -25.01 -15.56
CA MET A 772 -11.71 -25.93 -15.16
C MET A 772 -10.36 -25.22 -15.18
N PRO A 773 -9.61 -25.19 -14.06
CA PRO A 773 -8.27 -24.61 -14.03
C PRO A 773 -7.28 -25.48 -14.82
N ALA A 774 -6.25 -24.83 -15.35
CA ALA A 774 -5.05 -25.46 -15.90
C ALA A 774 -3.94 -25.47 -14.83
N ASP A 775 -2.71 -25.07 -15.20
CA ASP A 775 -1.57 -25.05 -14.29
C ASP A 775 -1.71 -23.98 -13.19
N GLN A 776 -1.39 -24.35 -11.94
CA GLN A 776 -1.41 -23.48 -10.75
C GLN A 776 -2.72 -22.68 -10.56
N GLY A 777 -3.84 -23.23 -11.03
CA GLY A 777 -5.16 -22.62 -10.91
C GLY A 777 -5.53 -21.62 -12.00
N PHE A 778 -4.62 -21.24 -12.91
CA PHE A 778 -4.90 -20.27 -13.97
C PHE A 778 -5.84 -20.84 -15.05
N PRO A 779 -6.61 -20.00 -15.76
CA PRO A 779 -7.46 -20.44 -16.86
C PRO A 779 -6.64 -20.95 -18.05
N ALA A 780 -7.20 -21.92 -18.78
CA ALA A 780 -6.57 -22.45 -20.01
C ALA A 780 -6.32 -21.38 -21.09
N TYR A 781 -7.08 -20.28 -21.08
CA TYR A 781 -6.94 -19.18 -22.04
C TYR A 781 -5.95 -18.08 -21.62
N LEU A 782 -5.21 -18.24 -20.51
CA LEU A 782 -4.24 -17.24 -20.03
C LEU A 782 -3.23 -16.86 -21.12
N GLY A 783 -2.61 -17.87 -21.76
CA GLY A 783 -1.63 -17.63 -22.83
C GLY A 783 -2.22 -16.89 -24.03
N ALA A 784 -3.46 -17.21 -24.42
CA ALA A 784 -4.15 -16.54 -25.53
C ALA A 784 -4.48 -15.07 -25.19
N LYS A 785 -4.90 -14.79 -23.96
CA LYS A 785 -5.16 -13.42 -23.48
C LYS A 785 -3.88 -12.58 -23.46
N LEU A 786 -2.80 -13.11 -22.89
CA LEU A 786 -1.49 -12.45 -22.88
C LEU A 786 -0.99 -12.20 -24.31
N ALA A 787 -1.09 -13.20 -25.20
CA ALA A 787 -0.69 -13.04 -26.61
C ALA A 787 -1.50 -11.96 -27.31
N SER A 788 -2.83 -11.95 -27.13
CA SER A 788 -3.70 -10.93 -27.72
C SER A 788 -3.38 -9.51 -27.23
N PHE A 789 -2.84 -9.37 -26.02
CA PHE A 789 -2.40 -8.10 -25.46
C PHE A 789 -1.05 -7.65 -26.03
N TYR A 790 -0.02 -8.51 -25.97
CA TYR A 790 1.31 -8.15 -26.47
C TYR A 790 1.36 -7.94 -27.98
N GLU A 791 0.56 -8.67 -28.77
CA GLU A 791 0.48 -8.51 -30.24
C GLU A 791 -0.20 -7.22 -30.70
N ARG A 792 -0.78 -6.44 -29.77
CA ARG A 792 -1.26 -5.07 -30.06
C ARG A 792 -0.12 -4.06 -30.15
N ALA A 793 1.04 -4.38 -29.58
CA ALA A 793 2.27 -3.63 -29.77
C ALA A 793 2.76 -3.75 -31.23
N GLY A 794 3.60 -2.79 -31.63
CA GLY A 794 4.21 -2.79 -32.95
C GLY A 794 4.36 -1.39 -33.54
N LYS A 795 5.28 -1.28 -34.50
CA LYS A 795 5.35 -0.15 -35.44
C LYS A 795 4.33 -0.39 -36.55
N ALA A 796 3.52 0.61 -36.87
CA ALA A 796 2.50 0.48 -37.90
C ALA A 796 2.24 1.82 -38.60
N VAL A 797 1.78 1.74 -39.85
CA VAL A 797 1.24 2.90 -40.56
C VAL A 797 -0.21 3.08 -40.11
N ALA A 798 -0.51 4.25 -39.55
CA ALA A 798 -1.84 4.61 -39.10
C ALA A 798 -2.85 4.63 -40.27
N LEU A 799 -4.13 4.45 -39.94
CA LEU A 799 -5.22 4.59 -40.90
C LEU A 799 -5.40 6.07 -41.27
N GLY A 800 -5.78 6.33 -42.53
CA GLY A 800 -6.16 7.64 -43.02
C GLY A 800 -5.01 8.53 -43.49
N ASN A 801 -5.37 9.71 -43.99
CA ASN A 801 -4.48 10.73 -44.52
C ASN A 801 -4.17 11.79 -43.44
N PRO A 802 -2.91 12.27 -43.34
CA PRO A 802 -1.72 11.81 -44.06
C PRO A 802 -1.23 10.44 -43.57
N GLY A 803 -0.46 9.74 -44.41
CA GLY A 803 0.20 8.48 -44.05
C GLY A 803 1.22 8.72 -42.94
N ARG A 804 0.89 8.27 -41.73
CA ARG A 804 1.67 8.52 -40.50
C ARG A 804 2.20 7.19 -39.97
N GLU A 805 3.45 7.19 -39.55
CA GLU A 805 4.03 6.07 -38.83
C GLU A 805 3.92 6.33 -37.33
N GLY A 806 3.44 5.34 -36.58
CA GLY A 806 3.43 5.37 -35.13
C GLY A 806 3.89 4.03 -34.57
N SER A 807 4.23 3.98 -33.30
CA SER A 807 4.61 2.73 -32.63
C SER A 807 4.05 2.64 -31.22
N VAL A 808 3.66 1.43 -30.79
CA VAL A 808 3.37 1.13 -29.38
C VAL A 808 4.39 0.13 -28.88
N SER A 809 5.21 0.53 -27.92
CA SER A 809 6.15 -0.34 -27.21
C SER A 809 5.51 -0.78 -25.91
N ILE A 810 5.43 -2.07 -25.63
CA ILE A 810 4.90 -2.59 -24.36
C ILE A 810 6.06 -3.04 -23.48
N VAL A 811 6.10 -2.51 -22.27
CA VAL A 811 7.00 -2.95 -21.20
C VAL A 811 6.15 -3.43 -20.04
N ALA A 812 6.17 -4.73 -19.79
CA ALA A 812 5.35 -5.34 -18.76
C ALA A 812 6.20 -5.89 -17.62
N ALA A 813 5.89 -5.47 -16.40
CA ALA A 813 6.45 -6.03 -15.19
C ALA A 813 5.73 -7.33 -14.84
N VAL A 814 6.50 -8.39 -14.60
CA VAL A 814 6.00 -9.69 -14.13
C VAL A 814 6.58 -9.92 -12.73
N SER A 815 5.73 -10.28 -11.78
CA SER A 815 6.11 -10.55 -10.40
C SER A 815 5.87 -12.03 -10.10
N PRO A 816 6.78 -12.93 -10.50
CA PRO A 816 6.66 -14.34 -10.14
C PRO A 816 6.75 -14.52 -8.61
N PRO A 817 5.96 -15.44 -8.03
CA PRO A 817 6.05 -15.75 -6.61
C PRO A 817 7.47 -16.26 -6.28
N GLY A 818 8.11 -15.64 -5.30
CA GLY A 818 9.47 -16.00 -4.88
C GLY A 818 10.58 -15.75 -5.90
N GLY A 819 10.30 -15.15 -7.06
CA GLY A 819 11.27 -14.97 -8.14
C GLY A 819 11.44 -16.20 -9.05
N ASP A 820 10.53 -17.17 -9.00
CA ASP A 820 10.60 -18.38 -9.83
C ASP A 820 10.08 -18.14 -11.25
N PHE A 821 10.96 -18.25 -12.25
CA PHE A 821 10.58 -18.09 -13.65
C PHE A 821 9.78 -19.24 -14.24
N SER A 822 9.60 -20.34 -13.50
CA SER A 822 8.76 -21.47 -13.91
C SER A 822 7.25 -21.19 -13.78
N ASP A 823 6.88 -20.08 -13.14
CA ASP A 823 5.50 -19.61 -13.02
C ASP A 823 4.77 -19.52 -14.38
N PRO A 824 3.51 -19.97 -14.50
CA PRO A 824 2.76 -19.97 -15.75
C PRO A 824 2.64 -18.60 -16.43
N VAL A 825 2.56 -17.51 -15.66
CA VAL A 825 2.50 -16.14 -16.21
C VAL A 825 3.84 -15.77 -16.82
N THR A 826 4.93 -16.08 -16.12
CA THR A 826 6.29 -15.82 -16.59
C THR A 826 6.61 -16.64 -17.84
N MET A 827 6.30 -17.94 -17.84
CA MET A 827 6.49 -18.82 -19.01
C MET A 827 5.67 -18.40 -20.22
N SER A 828 4.39 -18.04 -20.01
CA SER A 828 3.53 -17.54 -21.09
C SER A 828 4.09 -16.24 -21.65
N THR A 829 4.49 -15.30 -20.78
CA THR A 829 5.06 -14.00 -21.19
C THR A 829 6.39 -14.16 -21.93
N LEU A 830 7.27 -15.05 -21.46
CA LEU A 830 8.53 -15.41 -22.11
C LEU A 830 8.33 -15.94 -23.53
N SER A 831 7.28 -16.73 -23.76
CA SER A 831 7.00 -17.29 -25.08
C SER A 831 6.58 -16.24 -26.12
N ILE A 832 5.99 -15.14 -25.66
CA ILE A 832 5.41 -14.09 -26.50
C ILE A 832 6.38 -12.92 -26.70
N THR A 833 7.01 -12.47 -25.61
CA THR A 833 7.89 -11.29 -25.62
C THR A 833 9.20 -11.55 -26.36
N GLN A 834 9.73 -10.50 -26.98
CA GLN A 834 10.96 -10.58 -27.76
C GLN A 834 12.19 -10.15 -26.96
N VAL A 835 11.99 -9.36 -25.91
CA VAL A 835 13.03 -8.91 -24.97
C VAL A 835 12.66 -9.34 -23.56
N PHE A 836 13.67 -9.84 -22.85
CA PHE A 836 13.54 -10.33 -21.49
C PHE A 836 14.64 -9.74 -20.61
N TRP A 837 14.24 -8.94 -19.63
CA TRP A 837 15.10 -8.28 -18.65
C TRP A 837 14.94 -8.94 -17.29
N GLY A 838 15.62 -10.07 -17.09
CA GLY A 838 15.52 -10.85 -15.85
C GLY A 838 16.23 -10.14 -14.69
N LEU A 839 15.47 -9.67 -13.70
CA LEU A 839 16.04 -9.07 -12.50
C LEU A 839 16.40 -10.14 -11.47
N ASP A 840 17.62 -10.08 -10.96
CA ASP A 840 18.15 -10.99 -9.97
C ASP A 840 18.07 -10.39 -8.55
N LYS A 841 17.43 -11.13 -7.65
CA LYS A 841 17.37 -10.78 -6.23
C LYS A 841 18.76 -10.74 -5.59
N LYS A 842 19.70 -11.59 -6.03
CA LYS A 842 21.07 -11.63 -5.47
C LYS A 842 21.84 -10.35 -5.77
N LEU A 843 21.69 -9.80 -6.97
CA LEU A 843 22.31 -8.53 -7.36
C LEU A 843 21.70 -7.37 -6.57
N ALA A 844 20.37 -7.34 -6.43
CA ALA A 844 19.68 -6.33 -5.63
C ALA A 844 20.11 -6.36 -4.15
N GLN A 845 20.27 -7.54 -3.55
CA GLN A 845 20.77 -7.69 -2.17
C GLN A 845 22.21 -7.19 -1.98
N ARG A 846 23.04 -7.26 -3.03
CA ARG A 846 24.40 -6.69 -3.06
C ARG A 846 24.41 -5.19 -3.37
N LYS A 847 23.25 -4.55 -3.49
CA LYS A 847 23.08 -3.15 -3.92
C LYS A 847 23.68 -2.87 -5.31
N HIS A 848 23.72 -3.88 -6.17
CA HIS A 848 24.06 -3.74 -7.58
C HIS A 848 22.79 -3.37 -8.35
N PHE A 849 22.73 -2.14 -8.86
CA PHE A 849 21.58 -1.60 -9.58
C PHE A 849 22.02 -1.00 -10.92
N PRO A 850 21.22 -1.16 -11.99
CA PRO A 850 20.05 -2.03 -12.08
C PRO A 850 20.40 -3.52 -11.98
N SER A 851 19.57 -4.32 -11.30
CA SER A 851 19.86 -5.70 -10.88
C SER A 851 19.65 -6.75 -12.00
N ILE A 852 20.09 -6.44 -13.21
CA ILE A 852 19.87 -7.27 -14.40
C ILE A 852 20.82 -8.47 -14.41
N ASN A 853 20.28 -9.67 -14.53
CA ASN A 853 21.07 -10.89 -14.72
C ASN A 853 21.57 -10.97 -16.16
N THR A 854 22.89 -11.00 -16.35
CA THR A 854 23.53 -11.05 -17.68
C THR A 854 23.40 -12.39 -18.38
N SER A 855 23.28 -13.49 -17.65
CA SER A 855 23.22 -14.85 -18.20
C SER A 855 21.79 -15.23 -18.63
N VAL A 856 20.77 -14.78 -17.90
CA VAL A 856 19.36 -15.13 -18.17
C VAL A 856 18.69 -14.11 -19.12
N SER A 857 19.09 -12.84 -19.07
CA SER A 857 18.49 -11.80 -19.92
C SER A 857 18.84 -11.98 -21.39
N TYR A 858 17.92 -11.62 -22.29
CA TYR A 858 18.14 -11.71 -23.73
C TYR A 858 17.30 -10.68 -24.50
N SER A 859 17.72 -10.41 -25.74
CA SER A 859 16.94 -9.62 -26.72
C SER A 859 17.04 -10.28 -28.08
N LYS A 860 15.89 -10.50 -28.72
CA LYS A 860 15.80 -11.01 -30.10
C LYS A 860 15.92 -9.89 -31.16
N TYR A 861 15.90 -8.62 -30.74
CA TYR A 861 15.98 -7.48 -31.65
C TYR A 861 17.39 -7.09 -32.07
N THR A 862 18.43 -7.73 -31.52
CA THR A 862 19.84 -7.39 -31.80
C THR A 862 20.13 -7.39 -33.31
N ASN A 863 19.70 -8.41 -34.04
CA ASN A 863 19.97 -8.54 -35.48
C ASN A 863 19.32 -7.43 -36.32
N VAL A 864 18.15 -6.93 -35.89
CA VAL A 864 17.44 -5.85 -36.59
C VAL A 864 18.10 -4.52 -36.27
N LEU A 865 18.45 -4.30 -35.00
CA LEU A 865 19.09 -3.09 -34.52
C LEU A 865 20.55 -2.94 -34.96
N ASP A 866 21.24 -4.04 -35.25
CA ASP A 866 22.62 -3.98 -35.73
C ASP A 866 22.72 -3.16 -37.03
N LYS A 867 21.68 -3.18 -37.90
CA LYS A 867 21.61 -2.30 -39.08
C LYS A 867 21.58 -0.81 -38.72
N TYR A 868 20.86 -0.46 -37.64
CA TYR A 868 20.79 0.90 -37.14
C TYR A 868 22.13 1.32 -36.51
N TYR A 869 22.72 0.44 -35.71
CA TYR A 869 24.01 0.70 -35.07
C TYR A 869 25.14 0.77 -36.10
N GLU A 870 25.19 -0.10 -37.12
CA GLU A 870 26.20 -0.01 -38.18
C GLU A 870 26.18 1.34 -38.92
N LYS A 871 24.99 1.95 -39.07
CA LYS A 871 24.83 3.26 -39.71
C LYS A 871 25.30 4.42 -38.81
N ASN A 872 25.02 4.37 -37.51
CA ASN A 872 25.24 5.50 -36.60
C ASN A 872 26.47 5.33 -35.68
N TYR A 873 26.75 4.10 -35.26
CA TYR A 873 27.80 3.68 -34.33
C TYR A 873 28.46 2.37 -34.81
N PRO A 874 29.31 2.39 -35.86
CA PRO A 874 29.74 1.19 -36.58
C PRO A 874 30.51 0.17 -35.73
N GLU A 875 31.25 0.60 -34.72
CA GLU A 875 32.02 -0.29 -33.85
C GLU A 875 31.18 -0.93 -32.73
N PHE A 876 29.98 -0.41 -32.45
CA PHE A 876 29.19 -0.77 -31.27
C PHE A 876 28.76 -2.25 -31.24
N PRO A 877 28.26 -2.87 -32.33
CA PRO A 877 27.87 -4.29 -32.30
C PRO A 877 29.04 -5.22 -31.99
N ALA A 878 30.22 -4.93 -32.55
CA ALA A 878 31.43 -5.72 -32.32
C ALA A 878 31.89 -5.61 -30.85
N LEU A 879 31.94 -4.40 -30.32
CA LEU A 879 32.30 -4.13 -28.92
C LEU A 879 31.32 -4.79 -27.95
N ARG A 880 30.01 -4.73 -28.22
CA ARG A 880 28.96 -5.39 -27.42
C ARG A 880 29.18 -6.90 -27.36
N ASN A 881 29.43 -7.53 -28.51
CA ASN A 881 29.66 -8.97 -28.57
C ASN A 881 30.93 -9.36 -27.80
N LYS A 882 31.99 -8.55 -27.89
CA LYS A 882 33.21 -8.77 -27.12
C LYS A 882 32.98 -8.65 -25.61
N LEU A 883 32.20 -7.66 -25.18
CA LEU A 883 31.84 -7.51 -23.77
C LEU A 883 31.04 -8.72 -23.25
N LYS A 884 30.08 -9.22 -24.04
CA LYS A 884 29.31 -10.43 -23.68
C LYS A 884 30.22 -11.66 -23.54
N GLU A 885 31.20 -11.81 -24.43
CA GLU A 885 32.20 -12.88 -24.36
C GLU A 885 33.03 -12.79 -23.07
N ILE A 886 33.50 -11.59 -22.72
CA ILE A 886 34.28 -11.36 -21.48
C ILE A 886 33.45 -11.74 -20.24
N ILE A 887 32.19 -11.32 -20.18
CA ILE A 887 31.30 -11.62 -19.04
C ILE A 887 31.03 -13.12 -18.95
N SER A 888 30.72 -13.79 -20.07
CA SER A 888 30.46 -15.23 -20.10
C SER A 888 31.68 -16.03 -19.66
N ASN A 889 32.86 -15.72 -20.19
CA ASN A 889 34.11 -16.39 -19.81
C ASN A 889 34.43 -16.16 -18.33
N ALA A 890 34.18 -14.95 -17.81
CA ALA A 890 34.38 -14.65 -16.41
C ALA A 890 33.44 -15.44 -15.48
N GLU A 891 32.18 -15.66 -15.87
CA GLU A 891 31.24 -16.49 -15.10
C GLU A 891 31.70 -17.96 -15.02
N GLU A 892 32.21 -18.52 -16.12
CA GLU A 892 32.81 -19.87 -16.11
C GLU A 892 34.05 -19.93 -15.21
N LEU A 893 34.92 -18.91 -15.29
CA LEU A 893 36.11 -18.81 -14.47
C LEU A 893 35.79 -18.62 -12.98
N GLU A 894 34.73 -17.88 -12.62
CA GLU A 894 34.28 -17.73 -11.23
C GLU A 894 33.92 -19.09 -10.61
N GLN A 895 33.32 -20.01 -11.37
CA GLN A 895 33.03 -21.37 -10.91
C GLN A 895 34.33 -22.16 -10.66
N VAL A 896 35.32 -22.05 -11.56
CA VAL A 896 36.63 -22.68 -11.38
C VAL A 896 37.36 -22.12 -10.16
N VAL A 897 37.29 -20.80 -9.95
CA VAL A 897 37.88 -20.13 -8.77
C VAL A 897 37.25 -20.61 -7.47
N GLN A 898 35.93 -20.83 -7.43
CA GLN A 898 35.26 -21.37 -6.25
C GLN A 898 35.69 -22.80 -5.92
N LEU A 899 36.09 -23.60 -6.92
CA LEU A 899 36.51 -24.99 -6.75
C LEU A 899 38.00 -25.15 -6.41
N VAL A 900 38.89 -24.42 -7.10
CA VAL A 900 40.34 -24.64 -7.07
C VAL A 900 41.12 -23.45 -6.49
N GLY A 901 40.51 -22.26 -6.46
CA GLY A 901 41.11 -21.01 -6.00
C GLY A 901 41.74 -20.16 -7.12
N LYS A 902 41.83 -18.84 -6.91
CA LYS A 902 42.32 -17.86 -7.91
C LYS A 902 43.79 -18.05 -8.30
N SER A 903 44.60 -18.71 -7.47
CA SER A 903 46.02 -18.97 -7.74
C SER A 903 46.27 -19.98 -8.85
N ALA A 904 45.29 -20.84 -9.16
CA ALA A 904 45.40 -21.87 -10.19
C ALA A 904 45.16 -21.34 -11.62
N LEU A 905 44.75 -20.08 -11.75
CA LEU A 905 44.42 -19.47 -13.05
C LEU A 905 45.65 -18.95 -13.80
N SER A 906 45.56 -18.98 -15.13
CA SER A 906 46.52 -18.30 -16.01
C SER A 906 46.41 -16.77 -15.89
N ASP A 907 47.45 -16.04 -16.28
CA ASP A 907 47.41 -14.58 -16.22
C ASP A 907 46.36 -13.97 -17.19
N SER A 908 46.07 -14.63 -18.32
CA SER A 908 44.97 -14.25 -19.21
C SER A 908 43.58 -14.41 -18.56
N ASP A 909 43.39 -15.49 -17.80
CA ASP A 909 42.12 -15.73 -17.09
C ASP A 909 41.93 -14.74 -15.94
N LYS A 910 43.03 -14.38 -15.26
CA LYS A 910 43.01 -13.33 -14.24
C LYS A 910 42.63 -11.97 -14.82
N ILE A 911 43.16 -11.60 -16.00
CA ILE A 911 42.74 -10.38 -16.71
C ILE A 911 41.24 -10.40 -16.97
N THR A 912 40.72 -11.52 -17.49
CA THR A 912 39.30 -11.65 -17.85
C THR A 912 38.41 -11.47 -16.61
N LEU A 913 38.77 -12.07 -15.46
CA LEU A 913 38.06 -11.86 -14.20
C LEU A 913 38.16 -10.41 -13.68
N ASP A 914 39.36 -9.82 -13.68
CA ASP A 914 39.56 -8.48 -13.14
C ASP A 914 38.88 -7.40 -13.99
N VAL A 915 38.88 -7.56 -15.32
CA VAL A 915 38.14 -6.68 -16.24
C VAL A 915 36.64 -6.91 -16.15
N ALA A 916 36.17 -8.16 -16.02
CA ALA A 916 34.74 -8.43 -15.83
C ALA A 916 34.21 -7.79 -14.55
N ASN A 917 34.96 -7.83 -13.45
CA ASN A 917 34.60 -7.11 -12.22
C ASN A 917 34.54 -5.60 -12.45
N LEU A 918 35.52 -5.04 -13.17
CA LEU A 918 35.51 -3.61 -13.52
C LEU A 918 34.28 -3.23 -14.36
N VAL A 919 33.90 -4.07 -15.32
CA VAL A 919 32.68 -3.89 -16.13
C VAL A 919 31.42 -3.98 -15.26
N LYS A 920 31.34 -4.94 -14.34
CA LYS A 920 30.20 -5.09 -13.42
C LYS A 920 30.01 -3.84 -12.55
N ASP A 921 31.08 -3.30 -11.97
CA ASP A 921 31.03 -2.20 -11.01
C ASP A 921 30.91 -0.81 -11.67
N ASP A 922 31.50 -0.61 -12.86
CA ASP A 922 31.59 0.73 -13.47
C ASP A 922 30.78 0.91 -14.75
N PHE A 923 30.51 -0.16 -15.51
CA PHE A 923 29.74 -0.10 -16.76
C PHE A 923 28.28 -0.54 -16.56
N LEU A 924 28.06 -1.70 -15.92
CA LEU A 924 26.72 -2.25 -15.71
C LEU A 924 25.97 -1.58 -14.56
N GLN A 925 26.67 -1.26 -13.47
CA GLN A 925 26.08 -0.53 -12.36
C GLN A 925 25.82 0.92 -12.77
N GLN A 926 24.64 1.44 -12.46
CA GLN A 926 24.24 2.80 -12.79
C GLN A 926 23.35 3.36 -11.68
N ASN A 927 23.70 4.54 -11.17
CA ASN A 927 22.95 5.19 -10.11
C ASN A 927 21.89 6.14 -10.69
N GLY A 928 20.63 5.71 -10.64
CA GLY A 928 19.46 6.46 -11.13
C GLY A 928 19.19 7.81 -10.43
N TYR A 929 19.81 8.07 -9.28
CA TYR A 929 19.62 9.31 -8.51
C TYR A 929 20.73 10.36 -8.74
N SER A 930 21.81 9.99 -9.41
CA SER A 930 22.96 10.88 -9.63
C SER A 930 22.79 11.73 -10.90
N SER A 931 23.33 12.94 -10.93
CA SER A 931 23.22 13.82 -12.11
C SER A 931 23.92 13.28 -13.36
N TYR A 932 25.06 12.58 -13.19
CA TYR A 932 25.90 12.10 -14.30
C TYR A 932 25.52 10.70 -14.82
N ASP A 933 24.91 9.87 -13.97
CA ASP A 933 24.57 8.47 -14.27
C ASP A 933 23.06 8.21 -14.27
N ALA A 934 22.18 9.17 -13.91
CA ALA A 934 20.74 8.93 -14.02
C ALA A 934 20.29 8.67 -15.47
N PHE A 935 20.94 9.32 -16.43
CA PHE A 935 20.73 9.13 -17.86
C PHE A 935 22.07 9.03 -18.60
N CYS A 936 22.30 7.91 -19.28
CA CYS A 936 23.48 7.73 -20.11
C CYS A 936 23.09 7.71 -21.60
N PRO A 937 23.49 8.73 -22.38
CA PRO A 937 23.28 8.71 -23.83
C PRO A 937 24.01 7.55 -24.51
N ILE A 938 23.52 7.16 -25.69
CA ILE A 938 24.09 6.04 -26.45
C ILE A 938 25.55 6.30 -26.89
N TRP A 939 25.90 7.55 -27.23
CA TRP A 939 27.28 7.90 -27.60
C TRP A 939 28.24 7.77 -26.41
N LYS A 940 27.83 8.20 -25.20
CA LYS A 940 28.61 8.00 -23.95
C LYS A 940 28.77 6.52 -23.67
N THR A 941 27.69 5.75 -23.79
CA THR A 941 27.72 4.29 -23.61
C THR A 941 28.68 3.61 -24.59
N SER A 942 28.64 4.00 -25.86
CA SER A 942 29.55 3.48 -26.90
C SER A 942 31.01 3.85 -26.63
N ALA A 943 31.29 5.08 -26.22
CA ALA A 943 32.66 5.53 -25.92
C ALA A 943 33.22 4.83 -24.68
N MET A 944 32.43 4.70 -23.60
CA MET A 944 32.82 3.93 -22.42
C MET A 944 33.11 2.47 -22.77
N LEU A 945 32.23 1.83 -23.54
CA LEU A 945 32.40 0.46 -23.97
C LEU A 945 33.71 0.28 -24.75
N LYS A 946 34.04 1.22 -25.64
CA LYS A 946 35.32 1.24 -26.36
C LYS A 946 36.51 1.34 -25.42
N SER A 947 36.47 2.19 -24.39
CA SER A 947 37.55 2.30 -23.39
C SER A 947 37.77 1.00 -22.61
N PHE A 948 36.70 0.33 -22.17
CA PHE A 948 36.80 -0.95 -21.45
C PHE A 948 37.38 -2.07 -22.32
N VAL A 949 36.92 -2.20 -23.57
CA VAL A 949 37.42 -3.22 -24.50
C VAL A 949 38.86 -2.93 -24.90
N THR A 950 39.23 -1.66 -25.11
CA THR A 950 40.63 -1.29 -25.40
C THR A 950 41.56 -1.64 -24.24
N TYR A 951 41.15 -1.35 -23.00
CA TYR A 951 41.90 -1.75 -21.80
C TYR A 951 42.10 -3.27 -21.73
N TYR A 952 41.06 -4.06 -22.04
CA TYR A 952 41.15 -5.53 -22.08
C TYR A 952 42.12 -6.02 -23.17
N GLU A 953 42.04 -5.48 -24.38
CA GLU A 953 42.88 -5.90 -25.50
C GLU A 953 44.35 -5.55 -25.28
N GLU A 954 44.66 -4.35 -24.78
CA GLU A 954 46.04 -3.95 -24.47
C GLU A 954 46.62 -4.75 -23.31
N ALA A 955 45.83 -5.04 -22.27
CA ALA A 955 46.23 -5.95 -21.19
C ALA A 955 46.57 -7.35 -21.69
N GLN A 956 45.73 -7.91 -22.59
CA GLN A 956 45.97 -9.21 -23.20
C GLN A 956 47.22 -9.22 -24.09
N LYS A 957 47.46 -8.17 -24.88
CA LYS A 957 48.67 -8.03 -25.71
C LYS A 957 49.94 -7.94 -24.87
N ALA A 958 49.91 -7.19 -23.76
CA ALA A 958 51.06 -7.04 -22.87
C ALA A 958 51.43 -8.36 -22.18
N VAL A 959 50.45 -9.12 -21.69
CA VAL A 959 50.69 -10.44 -21.09
C VAL A 959 51.14 -11.46 -22.14
N ALA A 960 50.59 -11.43 -23.36
CA ALA A 960 51.06 -12.27 -24.47
C ALA A 960 52.53 -11.98 -24.86
N SER A 961 53.00 -10.77 -24.60
CA SER A 961 54.40 -10.35 -24.82
C SER A 961 55.35 -10.78 -23.68
N GLY A 962 54.83 -11.45 -22.64
CA GLY A 962 55.62 -12.04 -21.55
C GLY A 962 55.59 -11.28 -20.23
N ALA A 963 54.83 -10.18 -20.12
CA ALA A 963 54.65 -9.45 -18.87
C ALA A 963 53.76 -10.22 -17.87
N SER A 964 54.08 -10.14 -16.57
CA SER A 964 53.23 -10.74 -15.52
C SER A 964 52.09 -9.80 -15.13
N TRP A 965 50.86 -10.32 -15.07
CA TRP A 965 49.66 -9.51 -14.80
C TRP A 965 49.73 -8.77 -13.47
N SER A 966 50.29 -9.38 -12.41
CA SER A 966 50.37 -8.73 -11.09
C SER A 966 51.19 -7.43 -11.11
N LYS A 967 52.32 -7.41 -11.82
CA LYS A 967 53.16 -6.20 -11.96
C LYS A 967 52.47 -5.18 -12.88
N LEU A 968 51.89 -5.67 -13.97
CA LEU A 968 51.20 -4.84 -14.95
C LEU A 968 50.00 -4.11 -14.32
N SER A 969 49.19 -4.81 -13.53
CA SER A 969 48.02 -4.25 -12.83
C SER A 969 48.40 -3.18 -11.80
N GLU A 970 49.56 -3.29 -11.14
CA GLU A 970 50.06 -2.26 -10.23
C GLU A 970 50.50 -1.01 -11.01
N SER A 971 51.28 -1.21 -12.08
CA SER A 971 51.80 -0.13 -12.92
C SER A 971 50.72 0.65 -13.67
N THR A 972 49.60 0.00 -14.00
CA THR A 972 48.47 0.58 -14.78
C THR A 972 47.27 0.94 -13.89
N SER A 973 47.46 1.02 -12.58
CA SER A 973 46.40 1.34 -11.61
C SER A 973 45.79 2.74 -11.82
N ASP A 974 46.58 3.69 -12.29
CA ASP A 974 46.16 5.05 -12.68
C ASP A 974 45.20 5.04 -13.88
N ILE A 975 45.50 4.23 -14.89
CA ILE A 975 44.65 4.03 -16.06
C ILE A 975 43.37 3.30 -15.68
N LYS A 976 43.46 2.26 -14.83
CA LYS A 976 42.27 1.57 -14.31
C LYS A 976 41.33 2.53 -13.59
N HIS A 977 41.86 3.43 -12.76
CA HIS A 977 41.07 4.48 -12.11
C HIS A 977 40.46 5.46 -13.12
N SER A 978 41.21 5.82 -14.17
CA SER A 978 40.73 6.73 -15.21
C SER A 978 39.58 6.13 -16.03
N VAL A 979 39.64 4.84 -16.34
CA VAL A 979 38.56 4.09 -17.00
C VAL A 979 37.34 3.97 -16.09
N SER A 980 37.53 3.65 -14.81
CA SER A 980 36.45 3.62 -13.80
C SER A 980 35.75 4.99 -13.67
N SER A 981 36.54 6.07 -13.69
CA SER A 981 36.05 7.44 -13.56
C SER A 981 35.28 7.95 -14.77
N ALA A 982 35.31 7.25 -15.91
CA ALA A 982 34.60 7.65 -17.12
C ALA A 982 33.07 7.74 -16.94
N LYS A 983 32.51 7.06 -15.93
CA LYS A 983 31.08 7.19 -15.59
C LYS A 983 30.71 8.59 -15.09
N PHE A 984 31.62 9.29 -14.40
CA PHE A 984 31.39 10.63 -13.83
C PHE A 984 31.34 11.76 -14.86
N PHE A 985 31.60 11.45 -16.14
CA PHE A 985 31.53 12.43 -17.21
C PHE A 985 30.08 12.88 -17.44
N GLU A 986 29.79 14.15 -17.16
CA GLU A 986 28.43 14.69 -17.25
C GLU A 986 27.98 14.87 -18.70
N PRO A 987 26.86 14.26 -19.13
CA PRO A 987 26.32 14.44 -20.48
C PRO A 987 26.00 15.90 -20.86
N SER A 988 25.79 16.78 -19.87
CA SER A 988 25.49 18.21 -20.02
C SER A 988 26.60 19.01 -20.73
N ARG A 989 27.87 18.56 -20.65
CA ARG A 989 29.03 19.20 -21.30
C ARG A 989 29.03 19.06 -22.83
N GLY A 990 28.19 18.18 -23.36
CA GLY A 990 28.01 17.98 -24.79
C GLY A 990 28.93 16.90 -25.39
N GLU A 991 28.46 16.33 -26.50
CA GLU A 991 29.06 15.14 -27.13
C GLU A 991 30.49 15.39 -27.65
N ALA A 992 30.75 16.54 -28.29
CA ALA A 992 32.04 16.82 -28.92
C ALA A 992 33.19 17.03 -27.92
N GLU A 993 32.90 17.56 -26.74
CA GLU A 993 33.91 17.74 -25.69
C GLU A 993 34.26 16.40 -25.04
N LEU A 994 33.24 15.60 -24.75
CA LEU A 994 33.41 14.29 -24.13
C LEU A 994 34.09 13.28 -25.04
N ASN A 995 33.76 13.25 -26.33
CA ASN A 995 34.45 12.38 -27.28
C ASN A 995 35.97 12.68 -27.31
N LYS A 996 36.39 13.95 -27.22
CA LYS A 996 37.81 14.30 -27.11
C LYS A 996 38.45 13.81 -25.81
N GLU A 997 37.73 13.82 -24.69
CA GLU A 997 38.22 13.27 -23.43
C GLU A 997 38.36 11.74 -23.50
N PHE A 998 37.40 11.05 -24.13
CA PHE A 998 37.49 9.61 -24.38
C PHE A 998 38.62 9.24 -25.34
N ASP A 999 38.84 10.00 -26.41
CA ASP A 999 39.95 9.75 -27.35
C ASP A 999 41.32 9.93 -26.67
N LYS A 1000 41.45 10.93 -25.79
CA LYS A 1000 42.64 11.09 -24.94
C LYS A 1000 42.81 9.93 -23.97
N LEU A 1001 41.72 9.48 -23.33
CA LEU A 1001 41.77 8.34 -22.43
C LEU A 1001 42.22 7.07 -23.16
N ILE A 1002 41.70 6.81 -24.36
CA ILE A 1002 42.09 5.68 -25.21
C ILE A 1002 43.57 5.76 -25.60
N SER A 1003 44.05 6.94 -26.00
CA SER A 1003 45.47 7.14 -26.33
C SER A 1003 46.37 6.89 -25.12
N ASN A 1004 45.99 7.42 -23.95
CA ASN A 1004 46.72 7.22 -22.69
C ASN A 1004 46.75 5.74 -22.27
N ILE A 1005 45.67 4.97 -22.51
CA ILE A 1005 45.65 3.53 -22.27
C ILE A 1005 46.76 2.88 -23.09
N THR A 1006 46.78 3.10 -24.41
CA THR A 1006 47.78 2.48 -25.30
C THR A 1006 49.21 2.87 -24.96
N GLU A 1007 49.48 4.15 -24.69
CA GLU A 1007 50.82 4.63 -24.32
C GLU A 1007 51.32 4.00 -23.00
N ARG A 1008 50.47 3.93 -21.97
CA ARG A 1008 50.86 3.37 -20.67
C ARG A 1008 51.07 1.87 -20.70
N PHE A 1009 50.28 1.13 -21.47
CA PHE A 1009 50.51 -0.31 -21.64
C PHE A 1009 51.77 -0.60 -22.45
N ALA A 1010 52.15 0.28 -23.38
CA ALA A 1010 53.44 0.20 -24.06
C ALA A 1010 54.61 0.47 -23.08
N ASP A 1011 54.54 1.54 -22.30
CA ASP A 1011 55.56 1.88 -21.28
C ASP A 1011 55.72 0.79 -20.21
N ALA A 1012 54.63 0.14 -19.80
CA ALA A 1012 54.64 -0.91 -18.78
C ALA A 1012 55.07 -2.29 -19.30
N ALA A 1013 55.10 -2.47 -20.63
CA ALA A 1013 55.55 -3.70 -21.28
C ALA A 1013 57.05 -3.69 -21.60
N GLU A 1014 57.68 -2.51 -21.69
CA GLU A 1014 59.14 -2.33 -21.68
C GLU A 1014 59.74 -2.56 -20.28
#